data_AF-A0A7V4E5J4-F1
#
_entry.id   AF-A0A7V4E5J4-F1
#
_cell.length_a   1.000
_cell.length_b   1.000
_cell.length_c   1.000
_cell.angle_alpha   90.00
_cell.angle_beta   90.00
_cell.angle_gamma   90.00
#
_symmetry.space_group_name_H-M   'P 1'
#
loop_
_entity.id
_entity.type
_entity.pdbx_description
1 polymer ?
#
loop_
_entity_poly.entity_id
_entity_poly.type
_entity_poly.pdbx_seq_one_letter_code
_entity_poly.pdbx_strand_id
1 'polypeptide(L)'
;MAKESGDIKNLPFDLFTRNFIITSVINNYYKNNSSGSKINILDVGGKNGRIKEFFDESKFDVVVLDIDPKPDVEDYVVGDARALPFKRKSFEVVVSCELLEHIPLKDRTRVLENMIEVSKDLVILAAPFYSKDVEEAEIKANEFFKRFFGDDHPWLKEHIENGLPREEDVEEFVKRKGLNFIKIQKNNINNWLLMQLFIFSAYIFGIPPERVAEVYRYYNENFLELGDFLSPTYRKIYVIGRYVPEIDFGESHLDVKKYQKLLEMIYDAVAETLRDKERHIGNLKTLLNQKTTENEALKDELKRLMQDLKEKSDLIQELSEEIRRLRIDLESKAKENINLKNKLLEIENEIEYLHEKIRKLEDDVTDNEVLLAKLREEIDSAYSREKILIQKITALEKELSKYKTKYKDLENEYSIIKKKNELLTEQVKRLTDESNYKNQAISELKAENEVLRNRLATLERQLHEIQQSVTFKALAKYQRLIDRFLPLGTKRRFYYDLAIIGLRTIANEGFFAFLDRTGRYIANRLPVKRKIVTPLIETNMLHLGNHEPLRLDKELVIKFGAKADKLSEIKILTATYQRRNKDLELLVEVDGKLERRVIVKGWKILDNSYTSFKFKPIEKCEGKIVTLKLKSLGEPSSAVWFNRHLSFGEVELFYDGKKIDGSINIQVYHDIKVRDDYELWILKNEPKKEDLKRMAEECKKFKYSPKISIIMPTWNTEEKWLRKAIESVLNQVYDNWELCIADGGSTKPHVRRVLEEYARKDRRIKVKFLPENLGIAGNSNEALKLATGEFVAFLDHDDELAPFALYEVVKLLNEKPDLDFIYSDEDKIDEKGRRRDPFFKPDYSPDMFLSCNYICHLSVIRKSLVDKVGGFRLGYDGSQDYDLFLRVLEHTDKIAHIPKILYHWRMIRTSAASSTSAKPYAYEAAKKALADAMRRRGIEIEGVYDGLWLGSYRIKYKIKGNPKVSIIIPTKDKVEVLKRCIDSILNKTTYQNYEIVIVDNNSQEEKTFEYYETIKDNPKIRILEYKKPFNFSAINNYAVSKVDSEFILFLNNDTEVITPEWLSAMLEHAQRREVGAVGAKLIFPNNTIQHCGIVLGLGPHRVAGNIYYKFPEHHGYFGTINIIRNFSAVTAACMLTKKSLFEEVGGFDEVNLPIAFNDVDYCLKLREKGYLIVYTPYAVLYHHESLSRGHEDTPEKQERFLREVKYMRMKWGQILDNDPYYNPNLTREREDFSIRVFN
;
A
#
# COMPACT_ATOMS: atom_id res chain seq x y z
N MET A 1 -1.69 -37.21 -10.15
CA MET A 1 -0.97 -35.96 -10.45
C MET A 1 0.43 -36.18 -11.04
N ALA A 2 1.18 -37.25 -10.72
CA ALA A 2 2.46 -37.58 -11.40
C ALA A 2 2.32 -38.54 -12.62
N LYS A 3 1.20 -38.48 -13.36
CA LYS A 3 0.96 -39.37 -14.53
C LYS A 3 1.36 -38.70 -15.86
N GLU A 4 1.62 -37.38 -15.87
CA GLU A 4 1.71 -36.60 -17.10
C GLU A 4 3.14 -36.15 -17.49
N SER A 5 4.16 -36.30 -16.65
CA SER A 5 5.49 -35.72 -16.92
C SER A 5 6.58 -36.66 -17.45
N GLY A 6 6.42 -37.99 -17.40
CA GLY A 6 7.41 -38.97 -17.87
C GLY A 6 8.78 -39.02 -17.16
N ASP A 7 9.17 -37.97 -16.42
CA ASP A 7 10.44 -37.88 -15.69
C ASP A 7 10.30 -38.40 -14.26
N ILE A 8 11.02 -39.49 -13.96
CA ILE A 8 11.09 -40.13 -12.64
C ILE A 8 11.51 -39.16 -11.53
N LYS A 9 12.24 -38.08 -11.84
CA LYS A 9 12.64 -37.07 -10.86
C LYS A 9 11.48 -36.27 -10.28
N ASN A 10 10.31 -36.28 -10.91
CA ASN A 10 9.11 -35.59 -10.39
C ASN A 10 8.31 -36.47 -9.41
N LEU A 11 8.76 -37.69 -9.15
CA LEU A 11 8.12 -38.57 -8.18
C LEU A 11 8.31 -38.03 -6.74
N PRO A 12 7.38 -38.34 -5.82
CA PRO A 12 7.54 -37.99 -4.40
C PRO A 12 8.90 -38.40 -3.86
N PHE A 13 9.49 -37.56 -2.99
CA PHE A 13 10.89 -37.65 -2.59
C PHE A 13 11.30 -39.03 -2.03
N ASP A 14 10.47 -39.63 -1.17
CA ASP A 14 10.77 -40.95 -0.59
C ASP A 14 10.69 -42.08 -1.64
N LEU A 15 9.73 -41.98 -2.57
CA LEU A 15 9.55 -42.96 -3.65
C LEU A 15 10.73 -42.94 -4.60
N PHE A 16 11.20 -41.75 -4.99
CA PHE A 16 12.36 -41.61 -5.86
C PHE A 16 13.64 -42.10 -5.18
N THR A 17 13.98 -41.56 -4.01
CA THR A 17 15.26 -41.85 -3.33
C THR A 17 15.40 -43.33 -2.97
N ARG A 18 14.33 -44.00 -2.51
CA ARG A 18 14.40 -45.42 -2.16
C ARG A 18 14.63 -46.29 -3.39
N ASN A 19 13.87 -46.05 -4.46
CA ASN A 19 13.95 -46.86 -5.68
C ASN A 19 15.29 -46.63 -6.38
N PHE A 20 15.77 -45.39 -6.41
CA PHE A 20 17.11 -45.06 -6.92
C PHE A 20 18.20 -45.89 -6.22
N ILE A 21 18.22 -45.91 -4.88
CA ILE A 21 19.22 -46.67 -4.11
C ILE A 21 19.10 -48.17 -4.39
N ILE A 22 17.88 -48.72 -4.35
CA ILE A 22 17.63 -50.15 -4.57
C ILE A 22 18.09 -50.57 -5.98
N THR A 23 17.73 -49.81 -7.00
CA THR A 23 18.14 -50.09 -8.38
C THR A 23 19.65 -49.95 -8.54
N SER A 24 20.29 -48.97 -7.91
CA SER A 24 21.77 -48.87 -7.90
C SER A 24 22.44 -50.07 -7.24
N VAL A 25 21.90 -50.61 -6.13
CA VAL A 25 22.40 -51.83 -5.49
C VAL A 25 22.36 -53.00 -6.46
N ILE A 26 21.20 -53.23 -7.09
CA ILE A 26 20.96 -54.36 -7.98
C ILE A 26 21.83 -54.24 -9.24
N ASN A 27 21.89 -53.05 -9.85
CA ASN A 27 22.74 -52.79 -11.00
C ASN A 27 24.23 -53.01 -10.71
N ASN A 28 24.70 -52.65 -9.51
CA ASN A 28 26.09 -52.88 -9.12
C ASN A 28 26.37 -54.37 -8.93
N TYR A 29 25.48 -55.08 -8.22
CA TYR A 29 25.62 -56.52 -7.97
C TYR A 29 25.71 -57.35 -9.27
N TYR A 30 24.92 -56.99 -10.29
CA TYR A 30 24.91 -57.68 -11.59
C TYR A 30 25.73 -56.99 -12.69
N LYS A 31 26.58 -56.00 -12.36
CA LYS A 31 27.32 -55.20 -13.35
C LYS A 31 28.16 -56.04 -14.33
N ASN A 32 28.65 -57.20 -13.88
CA ASN A 32 29.50 -58.11 -14.66
C ASN A 32 28.74 -59.35 -15.18
N ASN A 33 27.41 -59.37 -15.10
CA ASN A 33 26.62 -60.52 -15.56
C ASN A 33 26.45 -60.49 -17.10
N SER A 34 27.32 -61.21 -17.79
CA SER A 34 27.34 -61.32 -19.27
C SER A 34 26.39 -62.40 -19.82
N SER A 35 25.56 -63.03 -18.99
CA SER A 35 24.84 -64.28 -19.35
C SER A 35 23.71 -64.12 -20.38
N GLY A 36 23.42 -62.91 -20.85
CA GLY A 36 22.37 -62.63 -21.84
C GLY A 36 20.93 -62.87 -21.36
N SER A 37 20.76 -63.41 -20.14
CA SER A 37 19.45 -63.62 -19.50
C SER A 37 19.05 -62.43 -18.63
N LYS A 38 17.76 -62.05 -18.67
CA LYS A 38 17.21 -60.99 -17.81
C LYS A 38 17.23 -61.44 -16.34
N ILE A 39 17.45 -60.48 -15.44
CA ILE A 39 17.39 -60.67 -13.99
C ILE A 39 15.94 -60.51 -13.53
N ASN A 40 15.36 -61.54 -12.89
CA ASN A 40 13.99 -61.48 -12.40
C ASN A 40 13.94 -60.89 -10.99
N ILE A 41 13.15 -59.84 -10.83
CA ILE A 41 12.95 -59.11 -9.59
C ILE A 41 11.49 -59.27 -9.16
N LEU A 42 11.26 -59.63 -7.89
CA LEU A 42 9.94 -59.60 -7.28
C LEU A 42 9.83 -58.40 -6.33
N ASP A 43 8.92 -57.47 -6.60
CA ASP A 43 8.58 -56.34 -5.72
C ASP A 43 7.35 -56.67 -4.88
N VAL A 44 7.55 -56.99 -3.59
CA VAL A 44 6.52 -57.40 -2.63
C VAL A 44 5.99 -56.18 -1.88
N GLY A 45 4.70 -55.89 -2.02
CA GLY A 45 4.04 -54.69 -1.49
C GLY A 45 4.26 -53.45 -2.36
N GLY A 46 4.52 -53.63 -3.66
CA GLY A 46 4.89 -52.56 -4.58
C GLY A 46 3.81 -51.53 -4.88
N LYS A 47 2.55 -51.76 -4.45
CA LYS A 47 1.32 -50.95 -4.61
C LYS A 47 1.01 -50.44 -6.01
N ASN A 48 1.87 -49.60 -6.58
CA ASN A 48 1.70 -48.92 -7.87
C ASN A 48 2.72 -49.36 -8.94
N GLY A 49 3.64 -50.28 -8.61
CA GLY A 49 4.62 -50.83 -9.54
C GLY A 49 5.65 -49.84 -10.07
N ARG A 50 5.76 -48.65 -9.47
CA ARG A 50 6.62 -47.55 -9.95
C ARG A 50 8.12 -47.89 -9.90
N ILE A 51 8.54 -48.92 -9.17
CA ILE A 51 9.95 -49.35 -9.17
C ILE A 51 10.41 -49.80 -10.56
N LYS A 52 9.47 -50.26 -11.42
CA LYS A 52 9.73 -50.62 -12.82
C LYS A 52 10.37 -49.47 -13.60
N GLU A 53 9.95 -48.23 -13.34
CA GLU A 53 10.43 -47.02 -14.03
C GLU A 53 11.93 -46.74 -13.80
N PHE A 54 12.57 -47.40 -12.83
CA PHE A 54 13.99 -47.25 -12.52
C PHE A 54 14.87 -48.32 -13.18
N PHE A 55 14.29 -49.38 -13.74
CA PHE A 55 15.02 -50.48 -14.35
C PHE A 55 14.99 -50.42 -15.88
N ASP A 56 16.09 -50.87 -16.48
CA ASP A 56 16.20 -51.09 -17.92
C ASP A 56 15.49 -52.41 -18.26
N GLU A 57 14.31 -52.33 -18.88
CA GLU A 57 13.47 -53.49 -19.25
C GLU A 57 14.20 -54.49 -20.16
N SER A 58 15.29 -54.10 -20.84
CA SER A 58 16.12 -55.02 -21.62
C SER A 58 16.96 -55.96 -20.76
N LYS A 59 17.21 -55.61 -19.50
CA LYS A 59 18.10 -56.33 -18.56
C LYS A 59 17.38 -56.92 -17.35
N PHE A 60 16.28 -56.32 -16.94
CA PHE A 60 15.52 -56.70 -15.75
C PHE A 60 14.08 -56.99 -16.11
N ASP A 61 13.52 -57.99 -15.46
CA ASP A 61 12.10 -58.28 -15.47
C ASP A 61 11.57 -58.12 -14.05
N VAL A 62 10.48 -57.37 -13.87
CA VAL A 62 9.97 -56.98 -12.56
C VAL A 62 8.53 -57.43 -12.42
N VAL A 63 8.30 -58.35 -11.49
CA VAL A 63 6.97 -58.81 -11.10
C VAL A 63 6.57 -58.08 -9.83
N VAL A 64 5.37 -57.49 -9.80
CA VAL A 64 4.86 -56.77 -8.62
C VAL A 64 3.83 -57.64 -7.93
N LEU A 65 3.97 -57.85 -6.62
CA LEU A 65 2.98 -58.57 -5.81
C LEU A 65 2.40 -57.65 -4.75
N ASP A 66 1.07 -57.63 -4.63
CA ASP A 66 0.35 -56.90 -3.58
C ASP A 66 -0.96 -57.61 -3.22
N ILE A 67 -1.54 -57.28 -2.07
CA ILE A 67 -2.83 -57.83 -1.62
C ILE A 67 -4.00 -57.17 -2.36
N ASP A 68 -3.85 -55.92 -2.78
CA ASP A 68 -4.89 -55.18 -3.49
C ASP A 68 -4.78 -55.40 -5.00
N PRO A 69 -5.87 -55.68 -5.73
CA PRO A 69 -5.81 -55.81 -7.18
C PRO A 69 -5.52 -54.46 -7.87
N LYS A 70 -4.57 -54.45 -8.81
CA LYS A 70 -4.25 -53.29 -9.67
C LYS A 70 -4.19 -53.72 -11.14
N PRO A 71 -5.33 -53.69 -11.86
CA PRO A 71 -5.40 -54.20 -13.23
C PRO A 71 -4.57 -53.38 -14.24
N ASP A 72 -4.19 -52.15 -13.91
CA ASP A 72 -3.45 -51.24 -14.79
C ASP A 72 -1.92 -51.38 -14.70
N VAL A 73 -1.40 -52.35 -13.93
CA VAL A 73 0.04 -52.60 -13.78
C VAL A 73 0.39 -53.92 -14.48
N GLU A 74 1.30 -53.88 -15.44
CA GLU A 74 1.81 -55.08 -16.12
C GLU A 74 2.59 -55.98 -15.15
N ASP A 75 2.60 -57.30 -15.38
CA ASP A 75 3.22 -58.33 -14.52
C ASP A 75 2.89 -58.19 -13.03
N TYR A 76 1.60 -58.03 -12.74
CA TYR A 76 1.06 -57.87 -11.39
C TYR A 76 0.41 -59.16 -10.87
N VAL A 77 0.76 -59.57 -9.66
CA VAL A 77 0.25 -60.77 -8.99
C VAL A 77 -0.47 -60.36 -7.72
N VAL A 78 -1.74 -60.74 -7.59
CA VAL A 78 -2.47 -60.55 -6.32
C VAL A 78 -2.10 -61.68 -5.36
N GLY A 79 -1.50 -61.36 -4.22
CA GLY A 79 -1.01 -62.35 -3.28
C GLY A 79 -0.60 -61.79 -1.92
N ASP A 80 -0.53 -62.67 -0.93
CA ASP A 80 -0.17 -62.32 0.45
C ASP A 80 1.31 -62.62 0.73
N ALA A 81 2.06 -61.64 1.24
CA ALA A 81 3.47 -61.81 1.59
C ALA A 81 3.73 -62.90 2.65
N ARG A 82 2.73 -63.23 3.48
CA ARG A 82 2.77 -64.32 4.46
C ARG A 82 2.74 -65.71 3.82
N ALA A 83 2.38 -65.80 2.54
CA ALA A 83 2.40 -67.02 1.73
C ALA A 83 2.60 -66.68 0.24
N LEU A 84 3.86 -66.43 -0.16
CA LEU A 84 4.18 -66.08 -1.54
C LEU A 84 3.84 -67.24 -2.51
N PRO A 85 3.11 -66.99 -3.61
CA PRO A 85 2.63 -68.01 -4.55
C PRO A 85 3.71 -68.48 -5.54
N PHE A 86 4.98 -68.42 -5.15
CA PHE A 86 6.11 -68.68 -6.03
C PHE A 86 6.93 -69.88 -5.53
N LYS A 87 7.59 -70.57 -6.47
CA LYS A 87 8.50 -71.66 -6.10
C LYS A 87 9.75 -71.09 -5.42
N ARG A 88 10.46 -71.95 -4.69
CA ARG A 88 11.74 -71.59 -4.07
C ARG A 88 12.75 -71.16 -5.14
N LYS A 89 13.49 -70.09 -4.87
CA LYS A 89 14.54 -69.52 -5.75
C LYS A 89 14.03 -69.15 -7.15
N SER A 90 12.78 -68.71 -7.25
CA SER A 90 12.17 -68.28 -8.53
C SER A 90 12.63 -66.90 -9.00
N PHE A 91 13.18 -66.07 -8.11
CA PHE A 91 13.62 -64.72 -8.45
C PHE A 91 15.07 -64.50 -8.03
N GLU A 92 15.86 -63.88 -8.89
CA GLU A 92 17.22 -63.44 -8.57
C GLU A 92 17.22 -62.47 -7.37
N VAL A 93 16.30 -61.50 -7.37
CA VAL A 93 16.15 -60.51 -6.29
C VAL A 93 14.71 -60.41 -5.82
N VAL A 94 14.51 -60.34 -4.50
CA VAL A 94 13.21 -60.00 -3.91
C VAL A 94 13.33 -58.68 -3.15
N VAL A 95 12.51 -57.70 -3.49
CA VAL A 95 12.51 -56.35 -2.90
C VAL A 95 11.20 -56.14 -2.14
N SER A 96 11.25 -55.40 -1.04
CA SER A 96 10.06 -54.82 -0.43
C SER A 96 10.38 -53.45 0.16
N CYS A 97 9.57 -52.44 -0.19
CA CYS A 97 9.84 -51.05 0.16
C CYS A 97 8.96 -50.45 1.27
N GLU A 98 7.74 -50.97 1.45
CA GLU A 98 6.74 -50.51 2.42
C GLU A 98 5.80 -51.66 2.79
N LEU A 99 6.27 -52.58 3.64
CA LEU A 99 5.55 -53.81 3.95
C LEU A 99 5.63 -54.14 5.43
N LEU A 100 6.84 -54.25 6.00
CA LEU A 100 7.02 -54.75 7.37
C LEU A 100 6.27 -53.91 8.42
N GLU A 101 6.18 -52.60 8.22
CA GLU A 101 5.46 -51.65 9.05
C GLU A 101 3.92 -51.83 9.00
N HIS A 102 3.41 -52.44 7.93
CA HIS A 102 2.00 -52.82 7.76
C HIS A 102 1.72 -54.28 8.16
N ILE A 103 2.75 -55.08 8.45
CA ILE A 103 2.60 -56.46 8.90
C ILE A 103 2.65 -56.52 10.44
N PRO A 104 1.67 -57.16 11.10
CA PRO A 104 1.70 -57.39 12.54
C PRO A 104 2.99 -58.10 12.99
N LEU A 105 3.53 -57.72 14.15
CA LEU A 105 4.82 -58.22 14.67
C LEU A 105 4.98 -59.75 14.58
N LYS A 106 3.92 -60.50 14.93
CA LYS A 106 3.89 -61.98 14.93
C LYS A 106 4.11 -62.62 13.55
N ASP A 107 3.80 -61.90 12.47
CA ASP A 107 3.81 -62.44 11.10
C ASP A 107 5.08 -62.02 10.33
N ARG A 108 5.87 -61.07 10.85
CA ARG A 108 7.06 -60.52 10.17
C ARG A 108 8.12 -61.57 9.89
N THR A 109 8.42 -62.45 10.84
CA THR A 109 9.38 -63.55 10.64
C THR A 109 8.96 -64.44 9.48
N ARG A 110 7.67 -64.75 9.36
CA ARG A 110 7.14 -65.59 8.28
C ARG A 110 7.30 -64.91 6.91
N VAL A 111 7.03 -63.62 6.83
CA VAL A 111 7.23 -62.82 5.61
C VAL A 111 8.70 -62.83 5.19
N LEU A 112 9.62 -62.57 6.13
CA LEU A 112 11.06 -62.60 5.86
C LEU A 112 11.55 -63.98 5.39
N GLU A 113 11.04 -65.06 5.97
CA GLU A 113 11.35 -66.43 5.52
C GLU A 113 10.90 -66.67 4.08
N ASN A 114 9.67 -66.31 3.74
CA ASN A 114 9.16 -66.51 2.38
C ASN A 114 9.97 -65.72 1.35
N MET A 115 10.31 -64.45 1.65
CA MET A 115 11.12 -63.62 0.76
C MET A 115 12.50 -64.24 0.51
N ILE A 116 13.15 -64.79 1.55
CA ILE A 116 14.44 -65.50 1.41
C ILE A 116 14.28 -66.82 0.65
N GLU A 117 13.21 -67.58 0.90
CA GLU A 117 12.98 -68.86 0.22
C GLU A 117 12.76 -68.69 -1.29
N VAL A 118 12.06 -67.61 -1.69
CA VAL A 118 11.76 -67.28 -3.08
C VAL A 118 12.95 -66.60 -3.78
N SER A 119 13.79 -65.91 -3.01
CA SER A 119 15.03 -65.28 -3.49
C SER A 119 16.14 -66.30 -3.77
N LYS A 120 16.90 -66.07 -4.84
CA LYS A 120 18.09 -66.84 -5.21
C LYS A 120 19.37 -66.19 -4.70
N ASP A 121 19.51 -64.88 -4.89
CA ASP A 121 20.74 -64.14 -4.62
C ASP A 121 20.56 -63.09 -3.51
N LEU A 122 19.62 -62.16 -3.68
CA LEU A 122 19.43 -61.02 -2.77
C LEU A 122 17.99 -60.85 -2.28
N VAL A 123 17.86 -60.39 -1.04
CA VAL A 123 16.62 -59.82 -0.49
C VAL A 123 16.90 -58.39 -0.06
N ILE A 124 16.12 -57.43 -0.54
CA ILE A 124 16.26 -56.02 -0.19
C ILE A 124 15.01 -55.55 0.56
N LEU A 125 15.19 -55.08 1.79
CA LEU A 125 14.11 -54.62 2.66
C LEU A 125 14.32 -53.15 2.98
N ALA A 126 13.37 -52.31 2.59
CA ALA A 126 13.31 -50.93 3.04
C ALA A 126 12.09 -50.74 3.93
N ALA A 127 12.27 -50.21 5.14
CA ALA A 127 11.17 -49.91 6.05
C ALA A 127 11.57 -48.76 7.00
N PRO A 128 10.60 -48.02 7.58
CA PRO A 128 10.88 -47.22 8.75
C PRO A 128 11.15 -48.13 9.93
N PHE A 129 12.34 -48.06 10.51
CA PHE A 129 12.69 -48.88 11.67
C PHE A 129 12.48 -48.11 12.97
N TYR A 130 11.99 -48.82 13.98
CA TYR A 130 11.71 -48.25 15.29
C TYR A 130 12.95 -47.56 15.85
N SER A 131 12.78 -46.28 16.11
CA SER A 131 13.54 -45.52 17.08
C SER A 131 12.58 -44.48 17.65
N LYS A 132 12.90 -43.95 18.84
CA LYS A 132 12.06 -42.93 19.45
C LYS A 132 11.85 -41.71 18.54
N ASP A 133 12.88 -41.32 17.79
CA ASP A 133 12.81 -40.18 16.87
C ASP A 133 11.88 -40.44 15.66
N VAL A 134 11.84 -41.68 15.17
CA VAL A 134 10.97 -42.07 14.03
C VAL A 134 9.51 -42.13 14.48
N GLU A 135 9.24 -42.78 15.62
CA GLU A 135 7.90 -42.83 16.20
C GLU A 135 7.36 -41.42 16.49
N GLU A 136 8.17 -40.56 17.10
CA GLU A 136 7.80 -39.16 17.32
C GLU A 136 7.54 -38.40 16.02
N ALA A 137 8.29 -38.68 14.95
CA ALA A 137 8.11 -38.02 13.66
C ALA A 137 6.80 -38.46 12.99
N GLU A 138 6.45 -39.75 13.03
CA GLU A 138 5.18 -40.28 12.52
C GLU A 138 3.99 -39.73 13.30
N ILE A 139 4.08 -39.67 14.63
CA ILE A 139 3.05 -39.05 15.48
C ILE A 139 2.85 -37.58 15.08
N LYS A 140 3.93 -36.80 14.94
CA LYS A 140 3.85 -35.38 14.56
C LYS A 140 3.22 -35.20 13.17
N ALA A 141 3.57 -36.07 12.21
CA ALA A 141 2.98 -36.05 10.88
C ALA A 141 1.48 -36.41 10.92
N ASN A 142 1.10 -37.41 11.72
CA ASN A 142 -0.28 -37.84 11.87
C ASN A 142 -1.15 -36.80 12.61
N GLU A 143 -0.65 -36.20 13.68
CA GLU A 143 -1.33 -35.09 14.39
C GLU A 143 -1.58 -33.91 13.45
N PHE A 144 -0.61 -33.60 12.58
CA PHE A 144 -0.79 -32.57 11.56
C PHE A 144 -1.94 -32.94 10.62
N PHE A 145 -1.96 -34.16 10.07
CA PHE A 145 -3.03 -34.61 9.17
C PHE A 145 -4.40 -34.61 9.85
N LYS A 146 -4.49 -35.20 11.05
CA LYS A 146 -5.72 -35.33 11.86
C LYS A 146 -6.36 -33.99 12.16
N ARG A 147 -5.55 -32.95 12.38
CA ARG A 147 -6.05 -31.60 12.65
C ARG A 147 -6.90 -31.03 11.51
N PHE A 148 -6.66 -31.45 10.26
CA PHE A 148 -7.38 -30.93 9.09
C PHE A 148 -8.52 -31.84 8.63
N PHE A 149 -8.36 -33.15 8.72
CA PHE A 149 -9.37 -34.10 8.24
C PHE A 149 -10.26 -34.68 9.34
N GLY A 150 -9.93 -34.47 10.61
CA GLY A 150 -10.66 -35.01 11.77
C GLY A 150 -10.27 -36.44 12.15
N ASP A 151 -9.63 -37.18 11.23
CA ASP A 151 -9.24 -38.58 11.39
C ASP A 151 -7.74 -38.80 11.16
N ASP A 152 -7.21 -39.90 11.71
CA ASP A 152 -5.81 -40.30 11.52
C ASP A 152 -5.52 -40.69 10.06
N HIS A 153 -4.28 -40.44 9.61
CA HIS A 153 -3.85 -40.88 8.28
C HIS A 153 -3.83 -42.42 8.23
N PRO A 154 -4.51 -43.08 7.27
CA PRO A 154 -4.70 -44.54 7.27
C PRO A 154 -3.40 -45.34 7.46
N TRP A 155 -2.34 -44.97 6.75
CA TRP A 155 -1.05 -45.67 6.86
C TRP A 155 -0.31 -45.41 8.17
N LEU A 156 -0.30 -44.17 8.68
CA LEU A 156 0.38 -43.85 9.94
C LEU A 156 -0.35 -44.48 11.13
N LYS A 157 -1.69 -44.53 11.06
CA LYS A 157 -2.50 -45.28 12.01
C LYS A 157 -2.11 -46.75 12.05
N GLU A 158 -1.96 -47.39 10.90
CA GLU A 158 -1.54 -48.78 10.80
C GLU A 158 -0.12 -49.01 11.34
N HIS A 159 0.81 -48.09 11.11
CA HIS A 159 2.16 -48.17 11.70
C HIS A 159 2.11 -48.09 13.23
N ILE A 160 1.27 -47.20 13.77
CA ILE A 160 1.06 -47.06 15.22
C ILE A 160 0.44 -48.34 15.80
N GLU A 161 -0.54 -48.94 15.11
CA GLU A 161 -1.25 -50.14 15.57
C GLU A 161 -0.37 -51.40 15.51
N ASN A 162 0.39 -51.58 14.43
CA ASN A 162 1.26 -52.75 14.24
C ASN A 162 2.64 -52.59 14.89
N GLY A 163 3.03 -51.35 15.23
CA GLY A 163 4.37 -50.95 15.69
C GLY A 163 5.41 -50.98 14.58
N LEU A 164 6.49 -50.20 14.69
CA LEU A 164 7.56 -50.21 13.68
C LEU A 164 8.48 -51.45 13.82
N PRO A 165 9.07 -51.99 12.74
CA PRO A 165 10.04 -53.07 12.79
C PRO A 165 11.31 -52.66 13.55
N ARG A 166 11.91 -53.57 14.32
CA ARG A 166 13.17 -53.33 15.04
C ARG A 166 14.35 -53.90 14.27
N GLU A 167 15.47 -53.21 14.32
CA GLU A 167 16.70 -53.66 13.65
C GLU A 167 17.19 -54.98 14.23
N GLU A 168 17.16 -55.11 15.55
CA GLU A 168 17.60 -56.31 16.28
C GLU A 168 16.87 -57.56 15.77
N ASP A 169 15.57 -57.49 15.53
CA ASP A 169 14.75 -58.61 15.05
C ASP A 169 15.19 -59.08 13.65
N VAL A 170 15.45 -58.13 12.74
CA VAL A 170 15.87 -58.43 11.37
C VAL A 170 17.32 -58.94 11.35
N GLU A 171 18.22 -58.28 12.08
CA GLU A 171 19.63 -58.64 12.13
C GLU A 171 19.85 -60.01 12.80
N GLU A 172 19.11 -60.31 13.88
CA GLU A 172 19.15 -61.62 14.52
C GLU A 172 18.60 -62.71 13.59
N PHE A 173 17.48 -62.45 12.92
CA PHE A 173 16.89 -63.38 11.97
C PHE A 173 17.86 -63.72 10.81
N VAL A 174 18.48 -62.70 10.21
CA VAL A 174 19.44 -62.88 9.10
C VAL A 174 20.66 -63.70 9.55
N LYS A 175 21.20 -63.40 10.75
CA LYS A 175 22.31 -64.17 11.33
C LYS A 175 21.93 -65.63 11.59
N ARG A 176 20.73 -65.90 12.12
CA ARG A 176 20.21 -67.27 12.32
C ARG A 176 20.07 -68.07 11.03
N LYS A 177 19.81 -67.40 9.90
CA LYS A 177 19.75 -68.03 8.56
C LYS A 177 21.12 -68.18 7.89
N GLY A 178 22.21 -67.74 8.53
CA GLY A 178 23.58 -67.86 8.01
C GLY A 178 23.84 -66.97 6.79
N LEU A 179 23.15 -65.82 6.71
CA LEU A 179 23.28 -64.85 5.62
C LEU A 179 24.03 -63.60 6.10
N ASN A 180 24.59 -62.86 5.14
CA ASN A 180 25.22 -61.56 5.36
C ASN A 180 24.24 -60.44 5.03
N PHE A 181 24.48 -59.25 5.61
CA PHE A 181 23.74 -58.05 5.25
C PHE A 181 24.60 -56.80 5.28
N ILE A 182 24.23 -55.82 4.44
CA ILE A 182 24.62 -54.43 4.63
C ILE A 182 23.40 -53.58 4.94
N LYS A 183 23.62 -52.47 5.64
CA LYS A 183 22.58 -51.54 6.07
C LYS A 183 22.86 -50.16 5.51
N ILE A 184 21.94 -49.66 4.69
CA ILE A 184 22.00 -48.31 4.14
C ILE A 184 20.95 -47.47 4.88
N GLN A 185 21.40 -46.37 5.48
CA GLN A 185 20.53 -45.43 6.20
C GLN A 185 20.19 -44.25 5.30
N LYS A 186 18.91 -43.90 5.15
CA LYS A 186 18.48 -42.77 4.31
C LYS A 186 17.30 -42.02 4.92
N ASN A 187 16.88 -40.94 4.28
CA ASN A 187 15.84 -40.05 4.78
C ASN A 187 16.20 -39.50 6.15
N ASN A 188 17.04 -38.48 6.23
CA ASN A 188 17.22 -37.75 7.47
C ASN A 188 15.82 -37.40 8.04
N ILE A 189 15.56 -37.71 9.32
CA ILE A 189 14.21 -37.62 9.89
C ILE A 189 13.62 -36.21 9.74
N ASN A 190 14.45 -35.17 9.84
CA ASN A 190 13.98 -33.80 9.67
C ASN A 190 13.59 -33.50 8.22
N ASN A 191 14.37 -34.01 7.26
CA ASN A 191 14.06 -33.84 5.84
C ASN A 191 12.79 -34.61 5.46
N TRP A 192 12.66 -35.84 5.95
CA TRP A 192 11.46 -36.64 5.77
C TRP A 192 10.23 -35.94 6.36
N LEU A 193 10.31 -35.50 7.61
CA LEU A 193 9.18 -34.82 8.26
C LEU A 193 8.83 -33.51 7.54
N LEU A 194 9.83 -32.71 7.14
CA LEU A 194 9.63 -31.48 6.37
C LEU A 194 8.89 -31.76 5.07
N MET A 195 9.37 -32.73 4.30
CA MET A 195 8.78 -33.08 3.01
C MET A 195 7.39 -33.69 3.21
N GLN A 196 7.19 -34.57 4.19
CA GLN A 196 5.88 -35.15 4.51
C GLN A 196 4.84 -34.08 4.89
N LEU A 197 5.24 -33.09 5.70
CA LEU A 197 4.40 -31.95 6.03
C LEU A 197 4.08 -31.11 4.79
N PHE A 198 5.03 -30.93 3.87
CA PHE A 198 4.79 -30.27 2.59
C PHE A 198 3.79 -31.04 1.72
N ILE A 199 3.90 -32.37 1.62
CA ILE A 199 2.95 -33.22 0.87
C ILE A 199 1.53 -33.06 1.42
N PHE A 200 1.36 -33.18 2.74
CA PHE A 200 0.06 -32.96 3.37
C PHE A 200 -0.44 -31.53 3.14
N SER A 201 0.43 -30.54 3.26
CA SER A 201 0.07 -29.14 3.00
C SER A 201 -0.34 -28.90 1.55
N ALA A 202 0.31 -29.55 0.59
CA ALA A 202 -0.05 -29.47 -0.81
C ALA A 202 -1.46 -29.99 -1.07
N TYR A 203 -1.80 -31.13 -0.47
CA TYR A 203 -3.13 -31.72 -0.55
C TYR A 203 -4.20 -30.86 0.16
N ILE A 204 -3.93 -30.44 1.40
CA ILE A 204 -4.88 -29.67 2.23
C ILE A 204 -5.12 -28.28 1.65
N PHE A 205 -4.06 -27.60 1.20
CA PHE A 205 -4.13 -26.20 0.78
C PHE A 205 -4.41 -26.03 -0.71
N GLY A 206 -4.31 -27.11 -1.49
CA GLY A 206 -4.50 -27.08 -2.94
C GLY A 206 -3.32 -26.40 -3.66
N ILE A 207 -2.09 -26.72 -3.25
CA ILE A 207 -0.90 -26.19 -3.93
C ILE A 207 -0.88 -26.73 -5.36
N PRO A 208 -0.60 -25.89 -6.37
CA PRO A 208 -0.62 -26.31 -7.76
C PRO A 208 0.32 -27.50 -8.04
N PRO A 209 -0.11 -28.55 -8.76
CA PRO A 209 0.67 -29.77 -8.98
C PRO A 209 2.05 -29.53 -9.58
N GLU A 210 2.19 -28.53 -10.44
CA GLU A 210 3.46 -28.11 -11.05
C GLU A 210 4.46 -27.61 -10.01
N ARG A 211 4.01 -26.84 -9.00
CA ARG A 211 4.85 -26.39 -7.88
C ARG A 211 5.30 -27.54 -7.01
N VAL A 212 4.40 -28.49 -6.78
CA VAL A 212 4.72 -29.71 -6.03
C VAL A 212 5.80 -30.52 -6.77
N ALA A 213 5.67 -30.67 -8.08
CA ALA A 213 6.65 -31.36 -8.92
C ALA A 213 8.02 -30.65 -8.95
N GLU A 214 8.06 -29.32 -8.98
CA GLU A 214 9.30 -28.54 -8.88
C GLU A 214 10.07 -28.83 -7.58
N VAL A 215 9.36 -28.85 -6.45
CA VAL A 215 9.95 -29.15 -5.14
C VAL A 215 10.47 -30.59 -5.08
N TYR A 216 9.69 -31.56 -5.57
CA TYR A 216 10.13 -32.96 -5.63
C TYR A 216 11.37 -33.13 -6.50
N ARG A 217 11.38 -32.57 -7.72
CA ARG A 217 12.54 -32.62 -8.61
C ARG A 217 13.78 -32.04 -7.94
N TYR A 218 13.63 -30.87 -7.30
CA TYR A 218 14.74 -30.23 -6.62
C TYR A 218 15.30 -31.10 -5.49
N TYR A 219 14.45 -31.72 -4.67
CA TYR A 219 14.90 -32.67 -3.64
C TYR A 219 15.63 -33.86 -4.26
N ASN A 220 15.02 -34.49 -5.25
CA ASN A 220 15.50 -35.71 -5.89
C ASN A 220 16.82 -35.54 -6.65
N GLU A 221 17.11 -34.33 -7.14
CA GLU A 221 18.39 -34.02 -7.79
C GLU A 221 19.51 -33.70 -6.80
N ASN A 222 19.19 -33.48 -5.52
CA ASN A 222 20.15 -32.95 -4.54
C ASN A 222 20.16 -33.71 -3.20
N PHE A 223 19.52 -34.88 -3.09
CA PHE A 223 19.32 -35.56 -1.80
C PHE A 223 20.63 -35.86 -1.04
N LEU A 224 21.73 -36.16 -1.74
CA LEU A 224 23.05 -36.35 -1.13
C LEU A 224 23.57 -35.07 -0.47
N GLU A 225 23.46 -33.94 -1.16
CA GLU A 225 23.86 -32.62 -0.65
C GLU A 225 22.80 -31.97 0.26
N LEU A 226 21.62 -32.57 0.38
CA LEU A 226 20.64 -32.21 1.40
C LEU A 226 20.87 -33.01 2.70
N GLY A 227 21.93 -33.81 2.76
CA GLY A 227 22.30 -34.59 3.93
C GLY A 227 21.36 -35.75 4.21
N ASP A 228 20.75 -36.35 3.19
CA ASP A 228 19.69 -37.34 3.37
C ASP A 228 20.13 -38.64 4.06
N PHE A 229 21.43 -38.98 4.01
CA PHE A 229 21.98 -40.16 4.71
C PHE A 229 22.50 -39.82 6.12
N LEU A 230 22.43 -38.55 6.55
CA LEU A 230 22.87 -38.15 7.88
C LEU A 230 21.90 -38.65 8.95
N SER A 231 22.42 -39.29 10.01
CA SER A 231 21.61 -39.72 11.15
C SER A 231 21.05 -38.52 11.95
N PRO A 232 19.89 -38.66 12.61
CA PRO A 232 19.03 -39.86 12.61
C PRO A 232 18.23 -39.98 11.30
N THR A 233 18.02 -41.21 10.85
CA THR A 233 17.38 -41.56 9.57
C THR A 233 16.05 -42.28 9.79
N TYR A 234 15.08 -41.95 8.95
CA TYR A 234 13.73 -42.48 9.00
C TYR A 234 13.69 -43.89 8.43
N ARG A 235 14.29 -44.10 7.26
CA ARG A 235 14.25 -45.39 6.55
C ARG A 235 15.61 -46.07 6.58
N LYS A 236 15.60 -47.39 6.74
CA LYS A 236 16.80 -48.22 6.57
C LYS A 236 16.54 -49.24 5.48
N ILE A 237 17.54 -49.46 4.64
CA ILE A 237 17.53 -50.43 3.56
C ILE A 237 18.53 -51.53 3.92
N TYR A 238 18.03 -52.73 4.16
CA TYR A 238 18.84 -53.92 4.35
C TYR A 238 18.99 -54.63 3.02
N VAL A 239 20.24 -54.89 2.62
CA VAL A 239 20.55 -55.76 1.48
C VAL A 239 21.10 -57.05 2.06
N ILE A 240 20.38 -58.15 1.88
CA ILE A 240 20.61 -59.44 2.54
C ILE A 240 20.94 -60.49 1.48
N GLY A 241 21.99 -61.26 1.68
CA GLY A 241 22.40 -62.31 0.75
C GLY A 241 23.59 -63.11 1.26
N ARG A 242 24.00 -64.14 0.50
CA ARG A 242 25.24 -64.86 0.83
C ARG A 242 26.48 -64.01 0.55
N TYR A 243 26.43 -63.26 -0.55
CA TYR A 243 27.38 -62.23 -0.91
C TYR A 243 26.63 -60.91 -0.98
N VAL A 244 27.16 -59.88 -0.34
CA VAL A 244 26.59 -58.52 -0.36
C VAL A 244 27.65 -57.57 -0.87
N PRO A 245 27.34 -56.73 -1.87
CA PRO A 245 28.33 -55.85 -2.47
C PRO A 245 28.63 -54.68 -1.53
N GLU A 246 29.88 -54.23 -1.46
CA GLU A 246 30.16 -52.89 -0.92
C GLU A 246 29.69 -51.85 -1.93
N ILE A 247 28.86 -50.91 -1.47
CA ILE A 247 28.31 -49.85 -2.32
C ILE A 247 28.55 -48.51 -1.65
N ASP A 248 29.28 -47.66 -2.36
CA ASP A 248 29.47 -46.27 -2.02
C ASP A 248 28.55 -45.41 -2.89
N PHE A 249 27.66 -44.66 -2.24
CA PHE A 249 26.76 -43.69 -2.88
C PHE A 249 27.34 -42.26 -2.87
N GLY A 250 28.56 -42.10 -2.37
CA GLY A 250 29.21 -40.81 -2.12
C GLY A 250 28.95 -40.28 -0.71
N GLU A 251 29.76 -39.30 -0.31
CA GLU A 251 29.61 -38.63 0.99
C GLU A 251 28.39 -37.71 1.02
N SER A 252 27.34 -38.15 1.70
CA SER A 252 26.20 -37.31 2.06
C SER A 252 26.64 -36.23 3.04
N HIS A 253 26.39 -34.97 2.70
CA HIS A 253 26.69 -33.82 3.53
C HIS A 253 25.60 -32.77 3.38
N LEU A 254 25.43 -31.91 4.38
CA LEU A 254 24.45 -30.84 4.30
C LEU A 254 25.06 -29.61 3.63
N ASP A 255 24.80 -29.41 2.33
CA ASP A 255 24.95 -28.13 1.66
C ASP A 255 23.83 -27.19 2.09
N VAL A 256 24.19 -26.29 3.00
CA VAL A 256 23.28 -25.29 3.59
C VAL A 256 22.59 -24.44 2.52
N LYS A 257 23.23 -24.15 1.38
CA LYS A 257 22.61 -23.34 0.30
C LYS A 257 21.54 -24.13 -0.43
N LYS A 258 21.80 -25.40 -0.76
CA LYS A 258 20.81 -26.26 -1.41
C LYS A 258 19.63 -26.53 -0.48
N TYR A 259 19.90 -26.75 0.81
CA TYR A 259 18.86 -26.93 1.82
C TYR A 259 18.00 -25.67 2.02
N GLN A 260 18.60 -24.48 2.01
CA GLN A 260 17.87 -23.21 2.05
C GLN A 260 16.97 -23.02 0.83
N LYS A 261 17.47 -23.33 -0.37
CA LYS A 261 16.68 -23.26 -1.60
C LYS A 261 15.48 -24.21 -1.57
N LEU A 262 15.64 -25.43 -1.04
CA LEU A 262 14.50 -26.35 -0.85
C LEU A 262 13.41 -25.71 0.02
N LEU A 263 13.80 -25.04 1.11
CA LEU A 263 12.87 -24.43 2.04
C LEU A 263 12.22 -23.15 1.51
N GLU A 264 12.94 -22.37 0.69
CA GLU A 264 12.36 -21.27 -0.09
C GLU A 264 11.29 -21.78 -1.05
N MET A 265 11.57 -22.83 -1.81
CA MET A 265 10.62 -23.37 -2.78
C MET A 265 9.34 -23.87 -2.10
N ILE A 266 9.48 -24.54 -0.95
CA ILE A 266 8.34 -24.96 -0.11
C ILE A 266 7.57 -23.74 0.42
N TYR A 267 8.27 -22.73 0.93
CA TYR A 267 7.65 -21.50 1.44
C TYR A 267 6.90 -20.75 0.35
N ASP A 268 7.51 -20.56 -0.82
CA ASP A 268 6.95 -19.82 -1.94
C ASP A 268 5.67 -20.51 -2.45
N ALA A 269 5.68 -21.83 -2.58
CA ALA A 269 4.50 -22.60 -3.00
C ALA A 269 3.33 -22.43 -2.01
N VAL A 270 3.59 -22.44 -0.71
CA VAL A 270 2.56 -22.22 0.34
C VAL A 270 2.11 -20.75 0.37
N ALA A 271 3.04 -19.81 0.25
CA ALA A 271 2.78 -18.38 0.34
C ALA A 271 2.03 -17.83 -0.89
N GLU A 272 2.30 -18.38 -2.08
CA GLU A 272 1.54 -18.09 -3.31
C GLU A 272 0.08 -18.50 -3.15
N THR A 273 -0.15 -19.74 -2.72
CA THR A 273 -1.50 -20.26 -2.43
C THR A 273 -2.25 -19.42 -1.38
N LEU A 274 -1.54 -18.93 -0.36
CA LEU A 274 -2.08 -18.01 0.65
C LEU A 274 -2.51 -16.67 0.05
N ARG A 275 -1.65 -16.03 -0.75
CA ARG A 275 -1.95 -14.76 -1.41
C ARG A 275 -3.14 -14.87 -2.35
N ASP A 276 -3.26 -15.99 -3.06
CA ASP A 276 -4.39 -16.22 -3.98
C ASP A 276 -5.71 -16.39 -3.21
N LYS A 277 -5.70 -17.09 -2.07
CA LYS A 277 -6.87 -17.20 -1.20
C LYS A 277 -7.24 -15.86 -0.56
N GLU A 278 -6.27 -15.06 -0.10
CA GLU A 278 -6.49 -13.71 0.42
C GLU A 278 -7.08 -12.77 -0.64
N ARG A 279 -6.57 -12.83 -1.88
CA ARG A 279 -7.12 -12.11 -3.03
C ARG A 279 -8.56 -12.54 -3.32
N HIS A 280 -8.83 -13.85 -3.31
CA HIS A 280 -10.17 -14.37 -3.57
C HIS A 280 -11.17 -13.96 -2.46
N ILE A 281 -10.75 -13.97 -1.20
CA ILE A 281 -11.53 -13.45 -0.07
C ILE A 281 -11.81 -11.95 -0.25
N GLY A 282 -10.80 -11.16 -0.63
CA GLY A 282 -10.96 -9.73 -0.91
C GLY A 282 -12.00 -9.48 -2.02
N ASN A 283 -11.91 -10.22 -3.13
CA ASN A 283 -12.85 -10.11 -4.23
C ASN A 283 -14.29 -10.50 -3.82
N LEU A 284 -14.45 -11.58 -3.05
CA LEU A 284 -15.75 -12.02 -2.54
C LEU A 284 -16.35 -11.02 -1.54
N LYS A 285 -15.54 -10.37 -0.69
CA LYS A 285 -16.00 -9.30 0.21
C LYS A 285 -16.49 -8.08 -0.56
N THR A 286 -15.75 -7.67 -1.59
CA THR A 286 -16.16 -6.56 -2.46
C THR A 286 -17.46 -6.87 -3.18
N LEU A 287 -17.57 -8.08 -3.76
CA LEU A 287 -18.80 -8.52 -4.44
C LEU A 287 -19.98 -8.61 -3.47
N LEU A 288 -19.77 -9.16 -2.26
CA LEU A 288 -20.80 -9.25 -1.22
C LEU A 288 -21.26 -7.85 -0.77
N ASN A 289 -20.34 -6.89 -0.62
CA ASN A 289 -20.69 -5.51 -0.29
C ASN A 289 -21.49 -4.85 -1.42
N GLN A 290 -21.08 -5.03 -2.68
CA GLN A 290 -21.79 -4.51 -3.84
C GLN A 290 -23.22 -5.07 -3.91
N LYS A 291 -23.38 -6.39 -3.76
CA LYS A 291 -24.68 -7.08 -3.75
C LYS A 291 -25.54 -6.74 -2.54
N THR A 292 -24.93 -6.42 -1.40
CA THR A 292 -25.64 -5.92 -0.22
C THR A 292 -26.17 -4.51 -0.46
N THR A 293 -25.36 -3.61 -1.04
CA THR A 293 -25.79 -2.25 -1.42
C THR A 293 -26.89 -2.28 -2.47
N GLU A 294 -26.80 -3.16 -3.48
CA GLU A 294 -27.85 -3.37 -4.48
C GLU A 294 -29.17 -3.81 -3.84
N ASN A 295 -29.09 -4.70 -2.84
CA ASN A 295 -30.26 -5.15 -2.08
C ASN A 295 -30.92 -4.01 -1.28
N GLU A 296 -30.11 -3.17 -0.59
CA GLU A 296 -30.64 -2.02 0.17
C GLU A 296 -31.24 -0.95 -0.76
N ALA A 297 -30.62 -0.67 -1.90
CA ALA A 297 -31.16 0.25 -2.90
C ALA A 297 -32.52 -0.22 -3.44
N LEU A 298 -32.65 -1.51 -3.78
CA LEU A 298 -33.92 -2.09 -4.22
C LEU A 298 -34.98 -2.08 -3.13
N LYS A 299 -34.61 -2.28 -1.86
CA LYS A 299 -35.55 -2.16 -0.72
C LYS A 299 -36.07 -0.73 -0.57
N ASP A 300 -35.19 0.27 -0.70
CA ASP A 300 -35.58 1.67 -0.62
C ASP A 300 -36.52 2.06 -1.77
N GLU A 301 -36.23 1.58 -2.97
CA GLU A 301 -37.08 1.80 -4.15
C GLU A 301 -38.44 1.11 -4.00
N LEU A 302 -38.46 -0.15 -3.53
CA LEU A 302 -39.68 -0.88 -3.23
C LEU A 302 -40.52 -0.15 -2.17
N LYS A 303 -39.88 0.41 -1.14
CA LYS A 303 -40.57 1.19 -0.09
C LYS A 303 -41.25 2.44 -0.67
N ARG A 304 -40.62 3.12 -1.61
CA ARG A 304 -41.21 4.27 -2.32
C ARG A 304 -42.38 3.83 -3.21
N LEU A 305 -42.21 2.76 -3.97
CA LEU A 305 -43.29 2.21 -4.81
C LEU A 305 -44.50 1.79 -3.99
N MET A 306 -44.29 1.14 -2.84
CA MET A 306 -45.38 0.77 -1.93
C MET A 306 -46.11 1.98 -1.36
N GLN A 307 -45.39 3.09 -1.11
CA GLN A 307 -45.99 4.34 -0.66
C GLN A 307 -46.82 4.99 -1.77
N ASP A 308 -46.30 5.10 -2.99
CA ASP A 308 -47.01 5.64 -4.15
C ASP A 308 -48.25 4.80 -4.50
N LEU A 309 -48.13 3.47 -4.39
CA LEU A 309 -49.25 2.54 -4.61
C LEU A 309 -50.37 2.79 -3.60
N LYS A 310 -50.02 3.01 -2.33
CA LYS A 310 -50.97 3.31 -1.27
C LYS A 310 -51.69 4.63 -1.53
N GLU A 311 -50.96 5.71 -1.81
CA GLU A 311 -51.54 7.03 -2.08
C GLU A 311 -52.48 7.03 -3.29
N LYS A 312 -52.12 6.32 -4.36
CA LYS A 312 -52.98 6.19 -5.54
C LYS A 312 -54.20 5.30 -5.29
N SER A 313 -54.06 4.25 -4.49
CA SER A 313 -55.18 3.38 -4.08
C SER A 313 -56.20 4.16 -3.24
N ASP A 314 -55.73 4.99 -2.31
CA ASP A 314 -56.58 5.86 -1.49
C ASP A 314 -57.35 6.85 -2.38
N LEU A 315 -56.68 7.46 -3.37
CA LEU A 315 -57.31 8.38 -4.32
C LEU A 315 -58.37 7.71 -5.22
N ILE A 316 -58.13 6.45 -5.65
CA ILE A 316 -59.12 5.67 -6.40
C ILE A 316 -60.37 5.44 -5.54
N GLN A 317 -60.20 5.17 -4.25
CA GLN A 317 -61.32 4.97 -3.33
C GLN A 317 -62.16 6.25 -3.20
N GLU A 318 -61.52 7.41 -3.06
CA GLU A 318 -62.19 8.71 -3.01
C GLU A 318 -62.96 9.01 -4.31
N LEU A 319 -62.32 8.87 -5.48
CA LEU A 319 -62.95 9.11 -6.78
C LEU A 319 -64.09 8.13 -7.05
N SER A 320 -63.98 6.88 -6.60
CA SER A 320 -65.04 5.88 -6.77
C SER A 320 -66.29 6.23 -5.96
N GLU A 321 -66.13 6.79 -4.76
CA GLU A 321 -67.25 7.27 -3.94
C GLU A 321 -67.88 8.54 -4.54
N GLU A 322 -67.08 9.43 -5.11
CA GLU A 322 -67.57 10.62 -5.83
C GLU A 322 -68.37 10.26 -7.09
N ILE A 323 -67.87 9.31 -7.90
CA ILE A 323 -68.60 8.73 -9.05
C ILE A 323 -69.94 8.15 -8.61
N ARG A 324 -69.98 7.46 -7.46
CA ARG A 324 -71.21 6.90 -6.90
C ARG A 324 -72.22 7.99 -6.57
N ARG A 325 -71.79 9.09 -5.93
CA ARG A 325 -72.66 10.23 -5.61
C ARG A 325 -73.22 10.89 -6.87
N LEU A 326 -72.35 11.21 -7.83
CA LEU A 326 -72.75 11.87 -9.08
C LEU A 326 -73.75 11.03 -9.89
N ARG A 327 -73.59 9.70 -9.87
CA ARG A 327 -74.54 8.78 -10.52
C ARG A 327 -75.94 8.86 -9.90
N ILE A 328 -76.03 8.91 -8.57
CA ILE A 328 -77.31 9.03 -7.87
C ILE A 328 -78.00 10.36 -8.24
N ASP A 329 -77.24 11.46 -8.28
CA ASP A 329 -77.76 12.77 -8.67
C ASP A 329 -78.26 12.80 -10.13
N LEU A 330 -77.49 12.20 -11.05
CA LEU A 330 -77.88 12.02 -12.45
C LEU A 330 -79.21 11.24 -12.59
N GLU A 331 -79.34 10.11 -11.89
CA GLU A 331 -80.56 9.29 -11.90
C GLU A 331 -81.76 10.06 -11.32
N SER A 332 -81.56 10.85 -10.26
CA SER A 332 -82.61 11.70 -9.69
C SER A 332 -83.07 12.78 -10.68
N LYS A 333 -82.12 13.46 -11.35
CA LYS A 333 -82.44 14.53 -12.30
C LYS A 333 -83.05 14.02 -13.59
N ALA A 334 -82.68 12.82 -14.04
CA ALA A 334 -83.34 12.13 -15.15
C ALA A 334 -84.83 11.89 -14.86
N LYS A 335 -85.17 11.41 -13.65
CA LYS A 335 -86.56 11.19 -13.22
C LYS A 335 -87.37 12.49 -13.19
N GLU A 336 -86.79 13.57 -12.65
CA GLU A 336 -87.44 14.91 -12.66
C GLU A 336 -87.72 15.39 -14.09
N ASN A 337 -86.77 15.20 -15.02
CA ASN A 337 -86.93 15.59 -16.42
C ASN A 337 -88.06 14.81 -17.13
N ILE A 338 -88.16 13.50 -16.88
CA ILE A 338 -89.26 12.66 -17.39
C ILE A 338 -90.61 13.14 -16.83
N ASN A 339 -90.68 13.42 -15.53
CA ASN A 339 -91.92 13.90 -14.90
C ASN A 339 -92.40 15.24 -15.51
N LEU A 340 -91.47 16.18 -15.73
CA LEU A 340 -91.79 17.46 -16.37
C LEU A 340 -92.25 17.28 -17.82
N LYS A 341 -91.64 16.37 -18.59
CA LYS A 341 -92.08 16.05 -19.95
C LYS A 341 -93.48 15.44 -20.00
N ASN A 342 -93.80 14.54 -19.08
CA ASN A 342 -95.12 13.93 -19.02
C ASN A 342 -96.21 14.97 -18.70
N LYS A 343 -95.93 15.89 -17.76
CA LYS A 343 -96.82 17.02 -17.46
C LYS A 343 -97.02 17.93 -18.67
N LEU A 344 -95.96 18.19 -19.43
CA LEU A 344 -96.04 18.98 -20.66
C LEU A 344 -96.97 18.31 -21.67
N LEU A 345 -96.76 17.00 -21.91
CA LEU A 345 -97.55 16.21 -22.84
C LEU A 345 -99.04 16.12 -22.44
N GLU A 346 -99.34 15.99 -21.15
CA GLU A 346 -100.73 16.02 -20.65
C GLU A 346 -101.41 17.35 -20.97
N ILE A 347 -100.71 18.47 -20.77
CA ILE A 347 -101.26 19.81 -21.05
C ILE A 347 -101.39 20.05 -22.57
N GLU A 348 -100.41 19.60 -23.37
CA GLU A 348 -100.46 19.67 -24.84
C GLU A 348 -101.67 18.89 -25.39
N ASN A 349 -101.92 17.68 -24.90
CA ASN A 349 -103.09 16.89 -25.27
C ASN A 349 -104.41 17.57 -24.85
N GLU A 350 -104.45 18.24 -23.69
CA GLU A 350 -105.62 19.00 -23.25
C GLU A 350 -105.89 20.21 -24.17
N ILE A 351 -104.84 20.90 -24.62
CA ILE A 351 -104.96 21.98 -25.62
C ILE A 351 -105.47 21.43 -26.95
N GLU A 352 -104.93 20.31 -27.44
CA GLU A 352 -105.36 19.73 -28.71
C GLU A 352 -106.83 19.29 -28.66
N TYR A 353 -107.26 18.71 -27.53
CA TYR A 353 -108.67 18.42 -27.28
C TYR A 353 -109.53 19.70 -27.27
N LEU A 354 -109.05 20.77 -26.62
CA LEU A 354 -109.76 22.05 -26.62
C LEU A 354 -109.84 22.64 -28.03
N HIS A 355 -108.78 22.56 -28.84
CA HIS A 355 -108.79 22.99 -30.24
C HIS A 355 -109.80 22.21 -31.08
N GLU A 356 -109.85 20.88 -30.94
CA GLU A 356 -110.81 20.06 -31.66
C GLU A 356 -112.25 20.35 -31.20
N LYS A 357 -112.45 20.58 -29.90
CA LYS A 357 -113.74 20.97 -29.33
C LYS A 357 -114.18 22.34 -29.84
N ILE A 358 -113.28 23.32 -29.83
CA ILE A 358 -113.53 24.67 -30.38
C ILE A 358 -113.91 24.54 -31.86
N ARG A 359 -113.14 23.79 -32.66
CA ARG A 359 -113.44 23.60 -34.09
C ARG A 359 -114.81 22.96 -34.34
N LYS A 360 -115.19 21.94 -33.56
CA LYS A 360 -116.55 21.35 -33.63
C LYS A 360 -117.62 22.35 -33.23
N LEU A 361 -117.41 23.10 -32.14
CA LEU A 361 -118.34 24.13 -31.70
C LEU A 361 -118.46 25.27 -32.72
N GLU A 362 -117.40 25.57 -33.48
CA GLU A 362 -117.40 26.54 -34.59
C GLU A 362 -118.12 25.99 -35.84
N ASP A 363 -117.91 24.71 -36.19
CA ASP A 363 -118.57 24.06 -37.33
C ASP A 363 -120.08 23.87 -37.11
N ASP A 364 -120.51 23.62 -35.86
CA ASP A 364 -121.92 23.49 -35.47
C ASP A 364 -122.69 24.84 -35.52
N VAL A 365 -122.02 25.96 -35.81
CA VAL A 365 -122.65 27.28 -35.97
C VAL A 365 -123.34 27.39 -37.33
N THR A 366 -124.58 26.89 -37.44
CA THR A 366 -125.49 27.21 -38.56
C THR A 366 -126.93 27.49 -38.10
N ASP A 367 -127.41 28.68 -38.47
CA ASP A 367 -128.81 29.18 -38.51
C ASP A 367 -129.72 29.03 -37.27
N ASN A 368 -129.25 29.42 -36.07
CA ASN A 368 -130.15 29.73 -34.95
C ASN A 368 -129.58 30.78 -33.96
N GLU A 369 -130.09 32.03 -34.00
CA GLU A 369 -129.55 33.20 -33.27
C GLU A 369 -129.56 33.07 -31.73
N VAL A 370 -130.44 32.25 -31.14
CA VAL A 370 -130.50 32.09 -29.68
C VAL A 370 -129.48 31.06 -29.16
N LEU A 371 -129.13 30.05 -29.98
CA LEU A 371 -128.11 29.05 -29.63
C LEU A 371 -126.68 29.63 -29.78
N LEU A 372 -126.53 30.54 -30.75
CA LEU A 372 -125.31 31.29 -31.07
C LEU A 372 -124.71 32.04 -29.88
N ALA A 373 -125.53 32.64 -29.00
CA ALA A 373 -125.03 33.41 -27.86
C ALA A 373 -124.41 32.53 -26.76
N LYS A 374 -125.03 31.37 -26.45
CA LYS A 374 -124.47 30.41 -25.48
C LYS A 374 -123.23 29.70 -26.01
N LEU A 375 -123.25 29.29 -27.28
CA LEU A 375 -122.09 28.67 -27.92
C LEU A 375 -120.88 29.62 -27.97
N ARG A 376 -121.10 30.91 -28.25
CA ARG A 376 -120.04 31.93 -28.19
C ARG A 376 -119.44 32.07 -26.79
N GLU A 377 -120.26 32.07 -25.74
CA GLU A 377 -119.77 32.16 -24.35
C GLU A 377 -118.95 30.92 -23.95
N GLU A 378 -119.35 29.72 -24.39
CA GLU A 378 -118.57 28.49 -24.20
C GLU A 378 -117.25 28.49 -25.00
N ILE A 379 -117.26 29.00 -26.24
CA ILE A 379 -116.07 29.17 -27.08
C ILE A 379 -115.10 30.16 -26.43
N ASP A 380 -115.57 31.32 -25.97
CA ASP A 380 -114.74 32.33 -25.30
C ASP A 380 -114.16 31.82 -23.97
N SER A 381 -114.93 31.02 -23.22
CA SER A 381 -114.44 30.33 -22.03
C SER A 381 -113.39 29.28 -22.37
N ALA A 382 -113.55 28.54 -23.48
CA ALA A 382 -112.58 27.55 -23.94
C ALA A 382 -111.26 28.21 -24.39
N TYR A 383 -111.33 29.30 -25.17
CA TYR A 383 -110.17 30.09 -25.56
C TYR A 383 -109.46 30.72 -24.35
N SER A 384 -110.21 31.19 -23.36
CA SER A 384 -109.62 31.73 -22.12
C SER A 384 -108.85 30.66 -21.35
N ARG A 385 -109.38 29.42 -21.27
CA ARG A 385 -108.70 28.28 -20.65
C ARG A 385 -107.47 27.85 -21.44
N GLU A 386 -107.57 27.79 -22.77
CA GLU A 386 -106.44 27.51 -23.66
C GLU A 386 -105.30 28.51 -23.44
N LYS A 387 -105.60 29.81 -23.39
CA LYS A 387 -104.60 30.87 -23.16
C LYS A 387 -103.86 30.69 -21.83
N ILE A 388 -104.55 30.27 -20.77
CA ILE A 388 -103.94 29.98 -19.46
C ILE A 388 -103.04 28.74 -19.54
N LEU A 389 -103.46 27.70 -20.27
CA LEU A 389 -102.66 26.49 -20.46
C LEU A 389 -101.40 26.75 -21.29
N ILE A 390 -101.48 27.58 -22.35
CA ILE A 390 -100.33 28.02 -23.13
C ILE A 390 -99.30 28.76 -22.24
N GLN A 391 -99.76 29.65 -21.36
CA GLN A 391 -98.85 30.32 -20.42
C GLN A 391 -98.16 29.34 -19.46
N LYS A 392 -98.85 28.29 -19.01
CA LYS A 392 -98.25 27.22 -18.19
C LYS A 392 -97.25 26.38 -18.97
N ILE A 393 -97.52 26.05 -20.24
CA ILE A 393 -96.56 25.40 -21.14
C ILE A 393 -95.28 26.23 -21.23
N THR A 394 -95.38 27.51 -21.56
CA THR A 394 -94.20 28.37 -21.71
C THR A 394 -93.37 28.46 -20.42
N ALA A 395 -94.01 28.47 -19.25
CA ALA A 395 -93.31 28.44 -17.97
C ALA A 395 -92.60 27.10 -17.71
N LEU A 396 -93.27 25.97 -17.98
CA LEU A 396 -92.70 24.62 -17.83
C LEU A 396 -91.59 24.34 -18.84
N GLU A 397 -91.69 24.81 -20.08
CA GLU A 397 -90.64 24.69 -21.09
C GLU A 397 -89.37 25.44 -20.67
N LYS A 398 -89.52 26.63 -20.09
CA LYS A 398 -88.40 27.41 -19.55
C LYS A 398 -87.73 26.69 -18.38
N GLU A 399 -88.51 26.10 -17.49
CA GLU A 399 -88.00 25.31 -16.38
C GLU A 399 -87.29 24.03 -16.87
N LEU A 400 -87.90 23.30 -17.80
CA LEU A 400 -87.33 22.11 -18.43
C LEU A 400 -86.01 22.41 -19.15
N SER A 401 -85.91 23.56 -19.82
CA SER A 401 -84.67 24.01 -20.46
C SER A 401 -83.54 24.22 -19.45
N LYS A 402 -83.83 24.86 -18.30
CA LYS A 402 -82.86 25.05 -17.21
C LYS A 402 -82.37 23.72 -16.63
N TYR A 403 -83.26 22.75 -16.44
CA TYR A 403 -82.89 21.42 -15.95
C TYR A 403 -82.09 20.60 -16.97
N LYS A 404 -82.40 20.71 -18.27
CA LYS A 404 -81.61 20.06 -19.34
C LYS A 404 -80.16 20.53 -19.35
N THR A 405 -79.92 21.84 -19.18
CA THR A 405 -78.56 22.37 -19.08
C THR A 405 -77.82 21.81 -17.86
N LYS A 406 -78.45 21.87 -16.68
CA LYS A 406 -77.84 21.35 -15.44
C LYS A 406 -77.56 19.84 -15.50
N TYR A 407 -78.45 19.06 -16.12
CA TYR A 407 -78.24 17.63 -16.35
C TYR A 407 -77.02 17.36 -17.24
N LYS A 408 -76.86 18.13 -18.32
CA LYS A 408 -75.72 18.02 -19.25
C LYS A 408 -74.39 18.38 -18.58
N ASP A 409 -74.38 19.37 -17.70
CA ASP A 409 -73.19 19.77 -16.95
C ASP A 409 -72.74 18.65 -15.99
N LEU A 410 -73.68 18.05 -15.24
CA LEU A 410 -73.45 16.89 -14.37
C LEU A 410 -72.97 15.66 -15.14
N GLU A 411 -73.53 15.40 -16.32
CA GLU A 411 -73.12 14.29 -17.18
C GLU A 411 -71.68 14.43 -17.67
N ASN A 412 -71.27 15.65 -18.02
CA ASN A 412 -69.88 15.95 -18.38
C ASN A 412 -68.92 15.76 -17.20
N GLU A 413 -69.29 16.26 -16.02
CA GLU A 413 -68.49 16.11 -14.79
C GLU A 413 -68.29 14.64 -14.41
N TYR A 414 -69.38 13.85 -14.43
CA TYR A 414 -69.33 12.40 -14.22
C TYR A 414 -68.38 11.70 -15.21
N SER A 415 -68.45 12.05 -16.49
CA SER A 415 -67.61 11.47 -17.54
C SER A 415 -66.12 11.76 -17.34
N ILE A 416 -65.78 12.99 -16.93
CA ILE A 416 -64.39 13.40 -16.67
C ILE A 416 -63.81 12.62 -15.48
N ILE A 417 -64.55 12.58 -14.36
CA ILE A 417 -64.10 11.92 -13.13
C ILE A 417 -63.99 10.40 -13.35
N LYS A 418 -64.93 9.79 -14.07
CA LYS A 418 -64.88 8.38 -14.43
C LYS A 418 -63.62 8.02 -15.24
N LYS A 419 -63.30 8.80 -16.29
CA LYS A 419 -62.07 8.61 -17.08
C LYS A 419 -60.81 8.75 -16.23
N LYS A 420 -60.78 9.72 -15.30
CA LYS A 420 -59.67 9.91 -14.39
C LYS A 420 -59.47 8.69 -13.47
N ASN A 421 -60.55 8.12 -12.95
CA ASN A 421 -60.50 6.92 -12.11
C ASN A 421 -60.02 5.68 -12.89
N GLU A 422 -60.47 5.51 -14.14
CA GLU A 422 -60.00 4.42 -15.03
C GLU A 422 -58.49 4.53 -15.30
N LEU A 423 -57.99 5.73 -15.61
CA LEU A 423 -56.55 5.96 -15.84
C LEU A 423 -55.71 5.69 -14.58
N LEU A 424 -56.19 6.12 -13.41
CA LEU A 424 -55.52 5.87 -12.13
C LEU A 424 -55.49 4.37 -11.80
N THR A 425 -56.57 3.65 -12.07
CA THR A 425 -56.65 2.19 -11.89
C THR A 425 -55.60 1.47 -12.73
N GLU A 426 -55.41 1.91 -13.98
CA GLU A 426 -54.36 1.37 -14.85
C GLU A 426 -52.94 1.69 -14.34
N GLN A 427 -52.72 2.88 -13.77
CA GLN A 427 -51.45 3.23 -13.14
C GLN A 427 -51.15 2.37 -11.91
N VAL A 428 -52.14 2.14 -11.04
CA VAL A 428 -52.00 1.27 -9.86
C VAL A 428 -51.64 -0.15 -10.27
N LYS A 429 -52.27 -0.67 -11.33
CA LYS A 429 -51.92 -1.99 -11.89
C LYS A 429 -50.45 -2.06 -12.31
N ARG A 430 -49.95 -1.08 -13.07
CA ARG A 430 -48.54 -1.01 -13.49
C ARG A 430 -47.58 -0.97 -12.30
N LEU A 431 -47.87 -0.13 -11.30
CA LEU A 431 -47.04 -0.01 -10.10
C LEU A 431 -47.04 -1.31 -9.25
N THR A 432 -48.17 -2.02 -9.23
CA THR A 432 -48.28 -3.33 -8.56
C THR A 432 -47.37 -4.36 -9.23
N ASP A 433 -47.39 -4.44 -10.56
CA ASP A 433 -46.54 -5.34 -11.33
C ASP A 433 -45.05 -5.04 -11.11
N GLU A 434 -44.68 -3.75 -11.09
CA GLU A 434 -43.31 -3.30 -10.83
C GLU A 434 -42.84 -3.62 -9.39
N SER A 435 -43.72 -3.42 -8.39
CA SER A 435 -43.46 -3.79 -6.99
C SER A 435 -43.23 -5.31 -6.84
N ASN A 436 -44.02 -6.14 -7.52
CA ASN A 436 -43.87 -7.59 -7.50
C ASN A 436 -42.53 -8.03 -8.12
N TYR A 437 -42.14 -7.42 -9.24
CA TYR A 437 -40.86 -7.69 -9.89
C TYR A 437 -39.67 -7.35 -8.98
N LYS A 438 -39.68 -6.17 -8.35
CA LYS A 438 -38.59 -5.75 -7.44
C LYS A 438 -38.53 -6.63 -6.18
N ASN A 439 -39.66 -7.06 -5.64
CA ASN A 439 -39.70 -8.03 -4.54
C ASN A 439 -39.03 -9.36 -4.91
N GLN A 440 -39.29 -9.86 -6.12
CA GLN A 440 -38.64 -11.07 -6.61
C GLN A 440 -37.11 -10.88 -6.74
N ALA A 441 -36.66 -9.77 -7.33
CA ALA A 441 -35.24 -9.45 -7.46
C ALA A 441 -34.52 -9.36 -6.10
N ILE A 442 -35.17 -8.77 -5.08
CA ILE A 442 -34.64 -8.73 -3.70
C ILE A 442 -34.48 -10.14 -3.12
N SER A 443 -35.40 -11.05 -3.40
CA SER A 443 -35.34 -12.44 -2.94
C SER A 443 -34.19 -13.21 -3.58
N GLU A 444 -34.00 -13.06 -4.89
CA GLU A 444 -32.89 -13.69 -5.64
C GLU A 444 -31.53 -13.18 -5.14
N LEU A 445 -31.38 -11.86 -4.98
CA LEU A 445 -30.17 -11.27 -4.43
C LEU A 445 -29.87 -11.70 -2.99
N LYS A 446 -30.90 -11.96 -2.17
CA LYS A 446 -30.70 -12.50 -0.81
C LYS A 446 -30.11 -13.91 -0.86
N ALA A 447 -30.61 -14.78 -1.73
CA ALA A 447 -30.09 -16.13 -1.91
C ALA A 447 -28.64 -16.11 -2.41
N GLU A 448 -28.31 -15.25 -3.39
CA GLU A 448 -26.94 -15.07 -3.87
C GLU A 448 -25.99 -14.59 -2.75
N ASN A 449 -26.42 -13.60 -1.96
CA ASN A 449 -25.64 -13.09 -0.82
C ASN A 449 -25.36 -14.19 0.22
N GLU A 450 -26.31 -15.09 0.47
CA GLU A 450 -26.13 -16.22 1.38
C GLU A 450 -25.08 -17.22 0.86
N VAL A 451 -25.13 -17.56 -0.42
CA VAL A 451 -24.12 -18.41 -1.07
C VAL A 451 -22.72 -17.78 -0.99
N LEU A 452 -22.61 -16.48 -1.26
CA LEU A 452 -21.35 -15.74 -1.16
C LEU A 452 -20.82 -15.72 0.29
N ARG A 453 -21.68 -15.51 1.29
CA ARG A 453 -21.30 -15.56 2.71
C ARG A 453 -20.79 -16.94 3.12
N ASN A 454 -21.43 -18.01 2.68
CA ASN A 454 -21.01 -19.38 2.97
C ASN A 454 -19.64 -19.71 2.33
N ARG A 455 -19.43 -19.28 1.08
CA ARG A 455 -18.14 -19.42 0.40
C ARG A 455 -17.04 -18.59 1.07
N LEU A 456 -17.36 -17.37 1.48
CA LEU A 456 -16.44 -16.50 2.22
C LEU A 456 -16.04 -17.13 3.55
N ALA A 457 -17.01 -17.59 4.35
CA ALA A 457 -16.75 -18.24 5.63
C ALA A 457 -15.87 -19.49 5.48
N THR A 458 -16.08 -20.26 4.41
CA THR A 458 -15.27 -21.44 4.09
C THR A 458 -13.82 -21.06 3.79
N LEU A 459 -13.59 -20.04 2.96
CA LEU A 459 -12.25 -19.57 2.61
C LEU A 459 -11.53 -18.89 3.77
N GLU A 460 -12.25 -18.10 4.57
CA GLU A 460 -11.70 -17.47 5.78
C GLU A 460 -11.30 -18.53 6.82
N ARG A 461 -12.10 -19.58 6.96
CA ARG A 461 -11.74 -20.74 7.79
C ARG A 461 -10.50 -21.45 7.26
N GLN A 462 -10.43 -21.75 5.97
CA GLN A 462 -9.23 -22.35 5.36
C GLN A 462 -7.99 -21.46 5.54
N LEU A 463 -8.12 -20.15 5.34
CA LEU A 463 -7.03 -19.19 5.54
C LEU A 463 -6.54 -19.19 6.99
N HIS A 464 -7.47 -19.14 7.94
CA HIS A 464 -7.15 -19.20 9.36
C HIS A 464 -6.45 -20.50 9.73
N GLU A 465 -6.92 -21.64 9.21
CA GLU A 465 -6.35 -22.96 9.45
C GLU A 465 -4.94 -23.10 8.82
N ILE A 466 -4.69 -22.54 7.63
CA ILE A 466 -3.34 -22.49 7.02
C ILE A 466 -2.37 -21.69 7.90
N GLN A 467 -2.78 -20.50 8.35
CA GLN A 467 -1.98 -19.64 9.24
C GLN A 467 -1.72 -20.30 10.61
N GLN A 468 -2.60 -21.20 11.03
CA GLN A 468 -2.53 -21.97 12.27
C GLN A 468 -1.76 -23.31 12.15
N SER A 469 -1.44 -23.73 10.92
CA SER A 469 -0.89 -25.05 10.59
C SER A 469 0.51 -25.26 11.17
N VAL A 470 0.88 -26.51 11.50
CA VAL A 470 2.25 -26.81 11.97
C VAL A 470 3.26 -26.56 10.86
N THR A 471 2.95 -26.83 9.59
CA THR A 471 3.84 -26.51 8.45
C THR A 471 4.07 -25.01 8.33
N PHE A 472 3.05 -24.16 8.44
CA PHE A 472 3.23 -22.69 8.45
C PHE A 472 3.93 -22.22 9.73
N LYS A 473 3.65 -22.82 10.89
CA LYS A 473 4.32 -22.50 12.16
C LYS A 473 5.77 -23.01 12.20
N ALA A 474 6.09 -24.10 11.50
CA ALA A 474 7.41 -24.72 11.33
C ALA A 474 8.22 -24.02 10.24
N LEU A 475 7.59 -23.61 9.14
CA LEU A 475 8.13 -22.67 8.16
C LEU A 475 8.29 -21.28 8.75
N ALA A 476 7.44 -20.85 9.69
CA ALA A 476 7.63 -19.63 10.47
C ALA A 476 8.63 -19.85 11.63
N LYS A 477 8.89 -21.10 12.04
CA LYS A 477 9.96 -21.48 12.98
C LYS A 477 11.30 -21.58 12.26
N TYR A 478 11.29 -21.99 10.99
CA TYR A 478 12.38 -22.00 10.03
C TYR A 478 12.63 -20.61 9.47
N GLN A 479 11.59 -19.79 9.26
CA GLN A 479 11.71 -18.35 9.09
C GLN A 479 12.30 -17.77 10.37
N ARG A 480 11.89 -18.25 11.56
CA ARG A 480 12.58 -17.92 12.82
C ARG A 480 13.96 -18.57 12.97
N LEU A 481 14.32 -19.61 12.21
CA LEU A 481 15.59 -20.34 12.31
C LEU A 481 16.60 -19.73 11.33
N ILE A 482 16.17 -19.42 10.11
CA ILE A 482 16.72 -18.38 9.25
C ILE A 482 16.76 -17.08 10.05
N ASP A 483 15.74 -16.63 10.78
CA ASP A 483 15.86 -15.40 11.58
C ASP A 483 16.77 -15.59 12.82
N ARG A 484 17.22 -16.82 13.12
CA ARG A 484 18.12 -17.16 14.23
C ARG A 484 19.56 -17.42 13.75
N PHE A 485 19.75 -17.93 12.54
CA PHE A 485 21.05 -18.22 11.89
C PHE A 485 21.44 -17.18 10.82
N LEU A 486 20.43 -16.58 10.19
CA LEU A 486 20.41 -15.45 9.25
C LEU A 486 19.34 -14.39 9.64
N PRO A 487 19.33 -13.86 10.89
CA PRO A 487 18.36 -12.86 11.35
C PRO A 487 18.11 -11.76 10.31
N LEU A 488 16.84 -11.36 10.13
CA LEU A 488 16.50 -10.13 9.42
C LEU A 488 17.41 -9.00 9.92
N GLY A 489 18.21 -8.43 9.02
CA GLY A 489 19.26 -7.46 9.36
C GLY A 489 20.66 -8.04 9.62
N THR A 490 20.99 -9.27 9.22
CA THR A 490 22.35 -9.83 9.30
C THR A 490 23.05 -9.94 7.93
N LYS A 491 24.38 -9.83 7.91
CA LYS A 491 25.21 -9.90 6.68
C LYS A 491 24.97 -11.17 5.86
N ARG A 492 24.73 -12.31 6.50
CA ARG A 492 24.53 -13.58 5.80
C ARG A 492 23.14 -13.66 5.14
N ARG A 493 22.08 -13.11 5.77
CA ARG A 493 20.74 -12.93 5.16
C ARG A 493 20.80 -12.02 3.95
N PHE A 494 21.58 -10.95 4.07
CA PHE A 494 21.82 -10.00 3.00
C PHE A 494 22.44 -10.65 1.75
N TYR A 495 23.57 -11.36 1.89
CA TYR A 495 24.22 -12.02 0.73
C TYR A 495 23.36 -13.12 0.11
N TYR A 496 22.50 -13.75 0.91
CA TYR A 496 21.52 -14.73 0.48
C TYR A 496 20.39 -14.09 -0.35
N ASP A 497 19.77 -13.01 0.12
CA ASP A 497 18.76 -12.29 -0.66
C ASP A 497 19.39 -11.62 -1.91
N LEU A 498 20.65 -11.16 -1.81
CA LEU A 498 21.45 -10.62 -2.92
C LEU A 498 21.69 -11.65 -4.02
N ALA A 499 21.96 -12.90 -3.62
CA ALA A 499 22.22 -14.00 -4.53
C ALA A 499 20.95 -14.45 -5.28
N ILE A 500 19.78 -14.43 -4.61
CA ILE A 500 18.47 -14.76 -5.22
C ILE A 500 18.04 -13.68 -6.23
N ILE A 501 18.11 -12.41 -5.83
CA ILE A 501 17.83 -11.26 -6.72
C ILE A 501 18.85 -11.23 -7.87
N GLY A 502 20.09 -11.57 -7.55
CA GLY A 502 21.17 -11.66 -8.52
C GLY A 502 20.95 -12.72 -9.59
N LEU A 503 20.64 -13.94 -9.18
CA LEU A 503 20.37 -15.06 -10.07
C LEU A 503 19.13 -14.80 -10.97
N ARG A 504 18.06 -14.21 -10.43
CA ARG A 504 16.87 -13.82 -11.24
C ARG A 504 17.15 -12.69 -12.22
N THR A 505 17.92 -11.68 -11.80
CA THR A 505 18.20 -10.50 -12.66
C THR A 505 19.21 -10.85 -13.76
N ILE A 506 20.22 -11.68 -13.45
CA ILE A 506 21.16 -12.21 -14.46
C ILE A 506 20.41 -13.08 -15.48
N ALA A 507 19.47 -13.92 -15.03
CA ALA A 507 18.72 -14.83 -15.91
C ALA A 507 17.72 -14.13 -16.83
N ASN A 508 17.10 -13.01 -16.40
CA ASN A 508 16.03 -12.35 -17.15
C ASN A 508 16.45 -11.04 -17.85
N GLU A 509 17.45 -10.32 -17.34
CA GLU A 509 17.76 -8.93 -17.76
C GLU A 509 19.26 -8.68 -18.00
N GLY A 510 20.12 -9.67 -17.76
CA GLY A 510 21.55 -9.62 -18.05
C GLY A 510 22.44 -9.01 -16.95
N PHE A 511 23.75 -9.11 -17.15
CA PHE A 511 24.77 -8.85 -16.12
C PHE A 511 24.87 -7.37 -15.68
N PHE A 512 24.57 -6.42 -16.57
CA PHE A 512 24.61 -4.99 -16.23
C PHE A 512 23.39 -4.55 -15.39
N ALA A 513 22.19 -5.09 -15.66
CA ALA A 513 21.01 -4.90 -14.81
C ALA A 513 21.21 -5.53 -13.42
N PHE A 514 21.91 -6.67 -13.38
CA PHE A 514 22.37 -7.27 -12.14
C PHE A 514 23.29 -6.34 -11.34
N LEU A 515 24.32 -5.74 -11.96
CA LEU A 515 25.23 -4.83 -11.26
C LEU A 515 24.51 -3.60 -10.69
N ASP A 516 23.54 -3.05 -11.41
CA ASP A 516 22.79 -1.86 -11.00
C ASP A 516 21.74 -2.15 -9.91
N ARG A 517 20.93 -3.21 -10.05
CA ARG A 517 19.99 -3.64 -8.99
C ARG A 517 20.70 -4.18 -7.76
N THR A 518 21.81 -4.89 -7.94
CA THR A 518 22.62 -5.38 -6.84
C THR A 518 23.31 -4.23 -6.13
N GLY A 519 23.79 -3.21 -6.84
CA GLY A 519 24.30 -1.97 -6.24
C GLY A 519 23.27 -1.26 -5.36
N ARG A 520 22.02 -1.15 -5.83
CA ARG A 520 20.90 -0.54 -5.10
C ARG A 520 20.40 -1.40 -3.93
N TYR A 521 20.30 -2.70 -4.11
CA TYR A 521 19.91 -3.66 -3.06
C TYR A 521 21.01 -3.81 -1.99
N ILE A 522 22.29 -3.69 -2.37
CA ILE A 522 23.44 -3.61 -1.45
C ILE A 522 23.36 -2.35 -0.57
N ALA A 523 23.01 -1.22 -1.18
CA ALA A 523 22.94 0.07 -0.52
C ALA A 523 21.81 0.16 0.52
N ASN A 524 20.68 -0.53 0.31
CA ASN A 524 19.47 -0.35 1.10
C ASN A 524 19.24 -1.36 2.24
N ARG A 525 20.09 -2.39 2.44
CA ARG A 525 19.76 -3.49 3.38
C ARG A 525 20.88 -4.08 4.28
N LEU A 526 22.09 -3.52 4.29
CA LEU A 526 23.13 -3.94 5.25
C LEU A 526 23.30 -2.95 6.43
N PRO A 527 22.95 -3.34 7.68
CA PRO A 527 23.70 -2.90 8.84
C PRO A 527 24.99 -3.72 8.87
N VAL A 528 25.97 -3.34 8.05
CA VAL A 528 27.33 -3.78 8.32
C VAL A 528 27.65 -3.19 9.69
N LYS A 529 28.18 -3.99 10.63
CA LYS A 529 29.27 -3.48 11.47
C LYS A 529 30.39 -3.07 10.50
N ARG A 530 30.20 -1.94 9.82
CA ARG A 530 31.17 -1.30 8.94
C ARG A 530 32.25 -0.91 9.92
N LYS A 531 33.47 -1.42 9.69
CA LYS A 531 34.62 -0.62 10.06
C LYS A 531 34.37 0.68 9.29
N ILE A 532 34.06 1.77 9.99
CA ILE A 532 33.65 2.99 9.30
C ILE A 532 34.79 3.35 8.33
N VAL A 533 34.48 3.30 7.04
CA VAL A 533 35.32 3.83 5.95
C VAL A 533 34.73 5.16 5.48
N THR A 534 33.94 5.81 6.34
CA THR A 534 33.24 7.08 6.08
C THR A 534 33.80 8.15 7.02
N PRO A 535 34.19 9.32 6.52
CA PRO A 535 34.73 10.34 7.38
C PRO A 535 33.62 10.95 8.26
N LEU A 536 33.92 11.19 9.54
CA LEU A 536 33.03 11.94 10.44
C LEU A 536 33.17 13.46 10.27
N ILE A 537 34.26 13.92 9.66
CA ILE A 537 34.49 15.30 9.25
C ILE A 537 34.97 15.25 7.80
N GLU A 538 34.27 15.96 6.92
CA GLU A 538 34.60 16.03 5.50
C GLU A 538 34.35 17.43 4.96
N THR A 539 35.35 17.97 4.27
CA THR A 539 35.23 19.19 3.48
C THR A 539 35.36 18.82 2.01
N ASN A 540 34.36 19.16 1.19
CA ASN A 540 34.36 18.87 -0.24
C ASN A 540 34.15 20.15 -1.05
N MET A 541 35.18 20.55 -1.78
CA MET A 541 35.21 21.73 -2.62
C MET A 541 35.21 21.43 -4.12
N LEU A 542 35.25 20.15 -4.53
CA LEU A 542 35.54 19.75 -5.92
C LEU A 542 34.57 20.31 -6.98
N HIS A 543 33.37 20.73 -6.57
CA HIS A 543 32.33 21.23 -7.47
C HIS A 543 32.17 22.76 -7.46
N LEU A 544 33.01 23.49 -6.71
CA LEU A 544 32.73 24.90 -6.35
C LEU A 544 33.67 25.96 -6.97
N GLY A 545 34.53 25.60 -7.92
CA GLY A 545 35.33 26.57 -8.70
C GLY A 545 36.50 27.22 -7.93
N ASN A 546 37.54 27.63 -8.70
CA ASN A 546 38.82 28.25 -8.30
C ASN A 546 39.53 27.66 -7.06
N HIS A 547 40.35 26.63 -7.30
CA HIS A 547 41.29 26.08 -6.31
C HIS A 547 42.73 26.47 -6.68
N GLU A 548 43.55 26.74 -5.68
CA GLU A 548 44.98 26.99 -5.84
C GLU A 548 45.81 25.99 -5.02
N PRO A 549 46.99 25.57 -5.49
CA PRO A 549 47.84 24.66 -4.74
C PRO A 549 48.59 25.43 -3.64
N LEU A 550 48.32 25.11 -2.38
CA LEU A 550 49.05 25.62 -1.22
C LEU A 550 50.25 24.71 -0.91
N ARG A 551 51.48 25.19 -1.18
CA ARG A 551 52.71 24.42 -0.97
C ARG A 551 52.92 24.07 0.50
N LEU A 552 53.39 22.86 0.75
CA LEU A 552 53.70 22.34 2.10
C LEU A 552 55.21 22.45 2.41
N ASP A 553 55.92 23.37 1.73
CA ASP A 553 57.28 23.79 2.10
C ASP A 553 57.30 24.50 3.47
N LYS A 554 56.16 25.07 3.87
CA LYS A 554 55.86 25.53 5.23
C LYS A 554 54.83 24.64 5.90
N GLU A 555 54.80 24.68 7.23
CA GLU A 555 53.86 23.90 8.03
C GLU A 555 52.43 24.43 7.90
N LEU A 556 51.51 23.51 7.57
CA LEU A 556 50.07 23.71 7.60
C LEU A 556 49.50 23.04 8.86
N VAL A 557 48.90 23.82 9.74
CA VAL A 557 48.23 23.36 10.96
C VAL A 557 46.72 23.35 10.75
N ILE A 558 46.07 22.24 11.08
CA ILE A 558 44.64 22.01 10.89
C ILE A 558 44.05 21.66 12.26
N LYS A 559 43.04 22.40 12.73
CA LYS A 559 42.38 22.16 14.03
C LYS A 559 40.90 21.84 13.88
N PHE A 560 40.42 20.84 14.61
CA PHE A 560 39.01 20.46 14.67
C PHE A 560 38.69 19.72 15.98
N GLY A 561 37.41 19.66 16.37
CA GLY A 561 36.94 18.83 17.47
C GLY A 561 36.68 17.39 17.02
N ALA A 562 37.21 16.39 17.73
CA ALA A 562 36.97 14.98 17.39
C ALA A 562 35.50 14.58 17.64
N LYS A 563 34.84 14.06 16.60
CA LYS A 563 33.41 13.68 16.62
C LYS A 563 33.14 12.33 17.31
N ALA A 564 34.17 11.49 17.46
CA ALA A 564 34.08 10.20 18.13
C ALA A 564 35.45 9.77 18.67
N ASP A 565 35.47 8.66 19.41
CA ASP A 565 36.69 7.98 19.81
C ASP A 565 37.32 7.20 18.65
N LYS A 566 38.56 6.71 18.83
CA LYS A 566 39.28 5.85 17.87
C LYS A 566 39.63 6.54 16.56
N LEU A 567 40.02 7.81 16.59
CA LEU A 567 40.58 8.52 15.44
C LEU A 567 41.75 7.71 14.85
N SER A 568 41.68 7.33 13.58
CA SER A 568 42.59 6.32 12.99
C SER A 568 43.18 6.68 11.63
N GLU A 569 42.54 7.58 10.89
CA GLU A 569 43.02 7.95 9.55
C GLU A 569 42.60 9.38 9.20
N ILE A 570 43.51 10.11 8.57
CA ILE A 570 43.27 11.41 7.94
C ILE A 570 43.55 11.25 6.46
N LYS A 571 42.69 11.75 5.58
CA LYS A 571 43.01 11.92 4.17
C LYS A 571 42.91 13.38 3.77
N ILE A 572 43.83 13.84 2.92
CA ILE A 572 43.90 15.21 2.45
C ILE A 572 44.06 15.19 0.93
N LEU A 573 43.29 16.00 0.21
CA LEU A 573 43.41 16.12 -1.24
C LEU A 573 44.70 16.88 -1.58
N THR A 574 45.67 16.16 -2.12
CA THR A 574 47.00 16.68 -2.44
C THR A 574 47.13 17.03 -3.91
N ALA A 575 48.02 17.99 -4.19
CA ALA A 575 48.48 18.36 -5.52
C ALA A 575 50.01 18.17 -5.55
N THR A 576 50.53 17.70 -6.68
CA THR A 576 51.96 17.39 -6.84
C THR A 576 52.54 18.15 -8.02
N TYR A 577 53.81 18.57 -7.91
CA TYR A 577 54.50 19.28 -9.00
C TYR A 577 55.39 18.35 -9.85
N GLN A 578 55.83 17.23 -9.27
CA GLN A 578 56.65 16.21 -9.95
C GLN A 578 56.19 14.79 -9.61
N ARG A 579 56.57 13.80 -10.43
CA ARG A 579 56.26 12.37 -10.20
C ARG A 579 56.85 11.78 -8.91
N ARG A 580 57.87 12.40 -8.31
CA ARG A 580 58.53 11.94 -7.07
C ARG A 580 58.82 13.12 -6.13
N ASN A 581 57.80 13.61 -5.42
CA ASN A 581 57.98 14.62 -4.37
C ASN A 581 58.72 14.04 -3.16
N LYS A 582 59.11 14.89 -2.20
CA LYS A 582 59.62 14.43 -0.90
C LYS A 582 58.51 13.92 0.01
N ASP A 583 58.90 13.19 1.04
CA ASP A 583 57.99 12.59 2.02
C ASP A 583 57.14 13.67 2.73
N LEU A 584 55.88 13.36 3.02
CA LEU A 584 54.98 14.19 3.83
C LEU A 584 54.93 13.68 5.26
N GLU A 585 55.07 14.58 6.23
CA GLU A 585 54.92 14.30 7.65
C GLU A 585 53.62 14.90 8.18
N LEU A 586 52.85 14.09 8.91
CA LEU A 586 51.67 14.50 9.67
C LEU A 586 51.89 14.19 11.15
N LEU A 587 51.88 15.21 11.99
CA LEU A 587 51.80 15.08 13.45
C LEU A 587 50.34 15.24 13.89
N VAL A 588 49.90 14.40 14.82
CA VAL A 588 48.54 14.43 15.37
C VAL A 588 48.64 14.66 16.87
N GLU A 589 48.17 15.82 17.31
CA GLU A 589 48.09 16.24 18.72
C GLU A 589 46.62 16.25 19.18
N VAL A 590 46.36 15.79 20.41
CA VAL A 590 45.03 15.88 21.05
C VAL A 590 45.17 16.68 22.35
N ASP A 591 44.43 17.78 22.45
CA ASP A 591 44.55 18.78 23.53
C ASP A 591 46.02 19.19 23.81
N GLY A 592 46.78 19.41 22.73
CA GLY A 592 48.19 19.84 22.78
C GLY A 592 49.21 18.74 23.09
N LYS A 593 48.78 17.49 23.32
CA LYS A 593 49.69 16.35 23.51
C LYS A 593 49.90 15.59 22.21
N LEU A 594 51.15 15.37 21.80
CA LEU A 594 51.48 14.57 20.64
C LEU A 594 51.09 13.10 20.85
N GLU A 595 50.15 12.62 20.03
CA GLU A 595 49.66 11.24 20.08
C GLU A 595 50.26 10.40 18.94
N ARG A 596 50.36 10.93 17.71
CA ARG A 596 50.86 10.17 16.55
C ARG A 596 51.77 11.01 15.65
N ARG A 597 52.70 10.32 15.00
CA ARG A 597 53.56 10.83 13.92
C ARG A 597 53.48 9.87 12.74
N VAL A 598 53.15 10.39 11.56
CA VAL A 598 52.95 9.59 10.34
C VAL A 598 53.75 10.19 9.20
N ILE A 599 54.49 9.36 8.49
CA ILE A 599 55.28 9.78 7.32
C ILE A 599 54.79 9.00 6.09
N VAL A 600 54.32 9.73 5.08
CA VAL A 600 53.93 9.17 3.77
C VAL A 600 55.09 9.39 2.80
N LYS A 601 55.56 8.30 2.17
CA LYS A 601 56.65 8.37 1.21
C LYS A 601 56.23 9.17 -0.02
N GLY A 602 57.13 10.00 -0.55
CA GLY A 602 56.83 10.95 -1.61
C GLY A 602 56.25 10.34 -2.91
N TRP A 603 56.59 9.09 -3.21
CA TRP A 603 56.04 8.33 -4.34
C TRP A 603 54.62 7.76 -4.10
N LYS A 604 54.12 7.80 -2.86
CA LYS A 604 52.75 7.42 -2.47
C LYS A 604 51.79 8.61 -2.39
N ILE A 605 52.28 9.82 -2.60
CA ILE A 605 51.45 11.04 -2.60
C ILE A 605 50.67 11.05 -3.91
N LEU A 606 49.36 11.21 -3.83
CA LEU A 606 48.48 11.19 -4.99
C LEU A 606 48.27 12.61 -5.53
N ASP A 607 48.32 12.76 -6.84
CA ASP A 607 47.99 14.02 -7.50
C ASP A 607 46.49 14.11 -7.74
N ASN A 608 45.88 15.26 -7.46
CA ASN A 608 44.45 15.51 -7.63
C ASN A 608 43.57 14.45 -6.95
N SER A 609 44.08 13.86 -5.87
CA SER A 609 43.45 12.75 -5.17
C SER A 609 43.89 12.73 -3.70
N TYR A 610 43.19 11.94 -2.89
CA TYR A 610 43.32 11.94 -1.44
C TYR A 610 44.52 11.12 -0.98
N THR A 611 45.55 11.79 -0.46
CA THR A 611 46.67 11.13 0.23
C THR A 611 46.25 10.73 1.64
N SER A 612 46.46 9.46 1.99
CA SER A 612 46.02 8.85 3.25
C SER A 612 47.13 8.75 4.30
N PHE A 613 46.84 9.20 5.51
CA PHE A 613 47.68 9.14 6.70
C PHE A 613 47.00 8.24 7.74
N LYS A 614 47.37 6.95 7.74
CA LYS A 614 46.82 5.94 8.66
C LYS A 614 47.70 5.79 9.90
N PHE A 615 47.10 5.63 11.06
CA PHE A 615 47.79 5.41 12.33
C PHE A 615 46.99 4.52 13.28
N LYS A 616 47.64 4.02 14.34
CA LYS A 616 46.96 3.24 15.39
C LYS A 616 45.88 4.13 16.04
N PRO A 617 44.63 3.65 16.20
CA PRO A 617 43.53 4.46 16.73
C PRO A 617 43.91 5.18 18.03
N ILE A 618 43.52 6.45 18.14
CA ILE A 618 43.65 7.25 19.36
C ILE A 618 42.36 7.06 20.17
N GLU A 619 42.46 6.46 21.34
CA GLU A 619 41.33 6.21 22.24
C GLU A 619 41.01 7.45 23.08
N LYS A 620 39.76 7.60 23.54
CA LYS A 620 39.33 8.69 24.45
C LYS A 620 39.65 10.09 23.90
N CYS A 621 39.41 10.30 22.60
CA CYS A 621 39.56 11.57 21.91
C CYS A 621 38.23 12.28 21.63
N GLU A 622 37.07 11.62 21.75
CA GLU A 622 35.75 12.25 21.52
C GLU A 622 35.60 13.56 22.31
N GLY A 623 35.18 14.63 21.63
CA GLY A 623 34.98 15.95 22.21
C GLY A 623 36.26 16.80 22.39
N LYS A 624 37.45 16.23 22.21
CA LYS A 624 38.74 16.93 22.38
C LYS A 624 39.18 17.65 21.11
N ILE A 625 40.05 18.65 21.26
CA ILE A 625 40.62 19.39 20.13
C ILE A 625 41.77 18.60 19.52
N VAL A 626 41.64 18.23 18.25
CA VAL A 626 42.70 17.61 17.46
C VAL A 626 43.42 18.68 16.67
N THR A 627 44.75 18.70 16.77
CA THR A 627 45.64 19.57 15.98
C THR A 627 46.51 18.69 15.09
N LEU A 628 46.37 18.86 13.77
CA LEU A 628 47.23 18.22 12.78
C LEU A 628 48.29 19.21 12.32
N LYS A 629 49.56 18.78 12.25
CA LYS A 629 50.65 19.57 11.65
C LYS A 629 51.19 18.83 10.44
N LEU A 630 51.00 19.39 9.25
CA LEU A 630 51.36 18.79 7.97
C LEU A 630 52.48 19.60 7.29
N LYS A 631 53.56 18.93 6.87
CA LYS A 631 54.65 19.55 6.10
C LYS A 631 55.36 18.56 5.19
N SER A 632 56.02 19.06 4.15
CA SER A 632 56.96 18.28 3.34
C SER A 632 58.35 18.25 3.96
N LEU A 633 59.04 17.12 3.86
CA LEU A 633 60.38 16.91 4.42
C LEU A 633 61.51 17.36 3.46
N GLY A 634 61.19 18.03 2.36
CA GLY A 634 62.17 18.68 1.46
C GLY A 634 61.60 19.05 0.09
N GLU A 635 62.47 19.35 -0.86
CA GLU A 635 62.11 19.68 -2.25
C GLU A 635 62.29 18.48 -3.21
N PRO A 636 61.43 18.33 -4.26
CA PRO A 636 60.27 19.16 -4.54
C PRO A 636 59.13 18.91 -3.53
N SER A 637 58.59 19.99 -2.97
CA SER A 637 57.51 19.96 -1.99
C SER A 637 56.16 19.62 -2.64
N SER A 638 55.27 18.95 -1.90
CA SER A 638 53.88 18.74 -2.33
C SER A 638 53.00 19.92 -1.94
N ALA A 639 51.79 19.99 -2.47
CA ALA A 639 50.79 20.98 -2.10
C ALA A 639 49.47 20.31 -1.68
N VAL A 640 48.58 21.09 -1.10
CA VAL A 640 47.16 20.74 -0.92
C VAL A 640 46.30 21.68 -1.74
N TRP A 641 45.17 21.19 -2.24
CA TRP A 641 44.21 22.08 -2.89
C TRP A 641 43.52 22.97 -1.84
N PHE A 642 43.64 24.28 -2.03
CA PHE A 642 43.13 25.30 -1.14
C PHE A 642 42.12 26.19 -1.88
N ASN A 643 41.05 26.58 -1.20
CA ASN A 643 40.11 27.58 -1.68
C ASN A 643 39.98 28.69 -0.63
N ARG A 644 40.43 29.89 -0.99
CA ARG A 644 40.43 31.08 -0.13
C ARG A 644 39.07 31.73 0.09
N HIS A 645 38.05 31.35 -0.68
CA HIS A 645 36.72 31.96 -0.66
C HIS A 645 35.66 31.08 0.02
N LEU A 646 36.03 29.86 0.46
CA LEU A 646 35.12 28.90 1.08
C LEU A 646 35.62 28.51 2.48
N SER A 647 34.75 28.58 3.49
CA SER A 647 35.03 28.12 4.85
C SER A 647 33.88 27.24 5.34
N PHE A 648 34.18 26.01 5.78
CA PHE A 648 33.17 25.05 6.26
C PHE A 648 32.92 25.11 7.78
N GLY A 649 33.58 26.01 8.53
CA GLY A 649 33.35 26.23 9.97
C GLY A 649 33.74 25.07 10.92
N GLU A 650 33.86 23.83 10.43
CA GLU A 650 34.25 22.66 11.22
C GLU A 650 35.77 22.49 11.40
N VAL A 651 36.56 23.21 10.58
CA VAL A 651 38.02 23.09 10.53
C VAL A 651 38.65 24.48 10.49
N GLU A 652 39.62 24.72 11.37
CA GLU A 652 40.45 25.93 11.35
C GLU A 652 41.82 25.65 10.73
N LEU A 653 42.30 26.56 9.90
CA LEU A 653 43.58 26.45 9.19
C LEU A 653 44.56 27.53 9.65
N PHE A 654 45.81 27.13 9.87
CA PHE A 654 46.92 28.04 10.11
C PHE A 654 48.09 27.64 9.22
N TYR A 655 48.71 28.60 8.53
CA TYR A 655 49.86 28.36 7.67
C TYR A 655 51.00 29.25 8.13
N ASP A 656 52.16 28.65 8.41
CA ASP A 656 53.34 29.36 8.95
C ASP A 656 53.02 30.15 10.23
N GLY A 657 52.22 29.56 11.11
CA GLY A 657 51.81 30.14 12.41
C GLY A 657 50.71 31.22 12.35
N LYS A 658 50.22 31.60 11.15
CA LYS A 658 49.14 32.58 10.98
C LYS A 658 47.83 31.89 10.60
N LYS A 659 46.71 32.28 11.22
CA LYS A 659 45.37 31.82 10.80
C LYS A 659 45.12 32.29 9.37
N ILE A 660 44.63 31.40 8.51
CA ILE A 660 44.27 31.71 7.13
C ILE A 660 42.79 31.44 6.90
N ASP A 661 42.14 32.30 6.11
CA ASP A 661 40.73 32.14 5.73
C ASP A 661 40.63 31.30 4.45
N GLY A 662 39.86 30.22 4.52
CA GLY A 662 39.66 29.30 3.42
C GLY A 662 39.44 27.87 3.89
N SER A 663 39.46 26.94 2.94
CA SER A 663 39.26 25.50 3.18
C SER A 663 40.22 24.67 2.34
N ILE A 664 40.50 23.47 2.85
CA ILE A 664 41.14 22.38 2.12
C ILE A 664 40.14 21.23 2.03
N ASN A 665 40.41 20.22 1.21
CA ASN A 665 39.62 18.97 1.20
C ASN A 665 40.27 17.96 2.15
N ILE A 666 39.60 17.70 3.28
CA ILE A 666 40.04 16.78 4.32
C ILE A 666 38.94 15.76 4.63
N GLN A 667 39.33 14.53 4.99
CA GLN A 667 38.45 13.46 5.44
C GLN A 667 39.02 12.83 6.73
N VAL A 668 38.25 12.84 7.81
CA VAL A 668 38.68 12.37 9.14
C VAL A 668 37.93 11.10 9.54
N TYR A 669 38.65 9.99 9.73
CA TYR A 669 38.07 8.67 9.95
C TYR A 669 38.32 8.14 11.37
N HIS A 670 37.30 7.48 11.92
CA HIS A 670 37.32 6.85 13.24
C HIS A 670 37.02 5.35 13.10
N ASP A 671 37.77 4.49 13.79
CA ASP A 671 37.57 3.04 13.81
C ASP A 671 36.45 2.62 14.80
N ILE A 672 35.26 3.16 14.58
CA ILE A 672 34.05 2.88 15.35
C ILE A 672 33.09 2.00 14.54
N LYS A 673 32.17 1.31 15.22
CA LYS A 673 31.16 0.44 14.61
C LYS A 673 29.78 1.02 14.90
N VAL A 674 29.10 1.50 13.87
CA VAL A 674 27.69 1.94 13.93
C VAL A 674 26.76 0.80 13.49
N ARG A 675 25.51 0.81 13.97
CA ARG A 675 24.50 -0.21 13.64
C ARG A 675 23.88 0.05 12.27
N ASP A 676 23.55 1.28 11.95
CA ASP A 676 22.84 1.67 10.73
C ASP A 676 23.20 3.11 10.31
N ASP A 677 22.66 3.55 9.17
CA ASP A 677 22.87 4.90 8.65
C ASP A 677 22.30 5.99 9.57
N TYR A 678 21.30 5.66 10.40
CA TYR A 678 20.75 6.63 11.33
C TYR A 678 21.67 6.88 12.53
N GLU A 679 22.29 5.84 13.09
CA GLU A 679 23.33 6.01 14.12
C GLU A 679 24.52 6.82 13.60
N LEU A 680 24.90 6.63 12.32
CA LEU A 680 25.92 7.46 11.67
C LEU A 680 25.45 8.92 11.53
N TRP A 681 24.21 9.14 11.12
CA TRP A 681 23.62 10.47 11.03
C TRP A 681 23.62 11.17 12.41
N ILE A 682 23.25 10.47 13.49
CA ILE A 682 23.29 10.99 14.87
C ILE A 682 24.72 11.45 15.22
N LEU A 683 25.73 10.60 14.98
CA LEU A 683 27.11 10.93 15.31
C LEU A 683 27.65 12.15 14.56
N LYS A 684 27.18 12.38 13.33
CA LYS A 684 27.63 13.49 12.47
C LYS A 684 26.90 14.80 12.79
N ASN A 685 25.59 14.72 13.03
CA ASN A 685 24.71 15.89 13.04
C ASN A 685 24.28 16.35 14.44
N GLU A 686 24.29 15.47 15.45
CA GLU A 686 23.86 15.85 16.80
C GLU A 686 25.02 16.40 17.65
N PRO A 687 24.75 17.40 18.51
CA PRO A 687 25.76 18.02 19.36
C PRO A 687 26.31 17.04 20.41
N LYS A 688 27.61 17.16 20.68
CA LYS A 688 28.31 16.43 21.74
C LYS A 688 28.31 17.22 23.05
N LYS A 689 28.84 16.63 24.11
CA LYS A 689 28.86 17.24 25.46
C LYS A 689 29.52 18.64 25.46
N GLU A 690 30.58 18.82 24.70
CA GLU A 690 31.29 20.10 24.56
C GLU A 690 30.47 21.10 23.74
N ASP A 691 29.77 20.66 22.69
CA ASP A 691 28.85 21.50 21.93
C ASP A 691 27.69 21.98 22.82
N LEU A 692 27.12 21.10 23.65
CA LEU A 692 26.06 21.45 24.61
C LEU A 692 26.53 22.52 25.61
N LYS A 693 27.78 22.44 26.09
CA LYS A 693 28.37 23.51 26.93
C LYS A 693 28.49 24.83 26.16
N ARG A 694 28.95 24.79 24.90
CA ARG A 694 29.04 25.99 24.05
C ARG A 694 27.66 26.58 23.78
N MET A 695 26.66 25.76 23.50
CA MET A 695 25.26 26.16 23.31
C MET A 695 24.72 26.82 24.58
N ALA A 696 25.00 26.28 25.77
CA ALA A 696 24.60 26.91 27.03
C ALA A 696 25.27 28.29 27.25
N GLU A 697 26.53 28.46 26.85
CA GLU A 697 27.18 29.79 26.87
C GLU A 697 26.62 30.75 25.82
N GLU A 698 26.15 30.23 24.68
CA GLU A 698 25.46 31.01 23.65
C GLU A 698 24.07 31.45 24.12
N CYS A 699 23.32 30.60 24.84
CA CYS A 699 22.03 30.96 25.46
C CYS A 699 22.13 32.25 26.27
N LYS A 700 23.23 32.44 27.02
CA LYS A 700 23.48 33.64 27.83
C LYS A 700 23.65 34.92 27.00
N LYS A 701 23.94 34.79 25.71
CA LYS A 701 24.15 35.89 24.76
C LYS A 701 22.91 36.16 23.90
N PHE A 702 21.88 35.33 23.98
CA PHE A 702 20.63 35.59 23.25
C PHE A 702 20.01 36.90 23.72
N LYS A 703 19.60 37.71 22.74
CA LYS A 703 18.90 38.98 23.00
C LYS A 703 17.44 38.73 23.36
N TYR A 704 16.87 37.68 22.78
CA TYR A 704 15.51 37.25 23.02
C TYR A 704 15.51 35.88 23.68
N SER A 705 15.05 35.83 24.93
CA SER A 705 15.06 34.61 25.76
C SER A 705 13.66 34.35 26.33
N PRO A 706 12.68 34.00 25.48
CA PRO A 706 11.30 33.78 25.91
C PRO A 706 11.21 32.55 26.82
N LYS A 707 10.33 32.61 27.83
CA LYS A 707 10.04 31.43 28.64
C LYS A 707 9.19 30.45 27.83
N ILE A 708 9.60 29.18 27.81
CA ILE A 708 8.82 28.08 27.21
C ILE A 708 8.17 27.24 28.31
N SER A 709 6.85 27.12 28.30
CA SER A 709 6.09 26.25 29.21
C SER A 709 5.82 24.90 28.56
N ILE A 710 6.39 23.83 29.11
CA ILE A 710 6.16 22.46 28.64
C ILE A 710 4.91 21.89 29.31
N ILE A 711 3.93 21.47 28.52
CA ILE A 711 2.64 20.94 28.96
C ILE A 711 2.72 19.42 28.93
N MET A 712 2.51 18.77 30.08
CA MET A 712 2.61 17.31 30.22
C MET A 712 1.43 16.75 31.04
N PRO A 713 0.37 16.24 30.39
CA PRO A 713 -0.65 15.45 31.10
C PRO A 713 -0.07 14.09 31.51
N THR A 714 -0.44 13.56 32.67
CA THR A 714 0.00 12.22 33.10
C THR A 714 -1.13 11.44 33.76
N TRP A 715 -1.17 10.12 33.49
CA TRP A 715 -2.09 9.21 34.15
C TRP A 715 -1.51 7.79 34.20
N ASN A 716 -1.28 7.26 35.41
CA ASN A 716 -0.80 5.89 35.64
C ASN A 716 0.51 5.52 34.91
N THR A 717 1.35 6.51 34.60
CA THR A 717 2.65 6.31 33.97
C THR A 717 3.58 5.47 34.84
N GLU A 718 4.34 4.56 34.24
CA GLU A 718 5.37 3.81 34.96
C GLU A 718 6.49 4.74 35.47
N GLU A 719 6.97 4.50 36.69
CA GLU A 719 7.94 5.37 37.37
C GLU A 719 9.17 5.66 36.51
N LYS A 720 9.74 4.63 35.87
CA LYS A 720 10.92 4.74 35.01
C LYS A 720 10.72 5.75 33.86
N TRP A 721 9.53 5.74 33.24
CA TRP A 721 9.26 6.58 32.07
C TRP A 721 8.92 8.01 32.48
N LEU A 722 8.13 8.16 33.54
CA LEU A 722 7.82 9.48 34.11
C LEU A 722 9.09 10.22 34.53
N ARG A 723 10.03 9.53 35.18
CA ARG A 723 11.34 10.10 35.57
C ARG A 723 12.13 10.56 34.34
N LYS A 724 12.23 9.71 33.31
CA LYS A 724 12.95 10.04 32.07
C LYS A 724 12.36 11.26 31.35
N ALA A 725 11.03 11.36 31.28
CA ALA A 725 10.36 12.52 30.69
C ALA A 725 10.73 13.81 31.43
N ILE A 726 10.60 13.83 32.76
CA ILE A 726 10.95 14.99 33.60
C ILE A 726 12.46 15.32 33.49
N GLU A 727 13.32 14.31 33.52
CA GLU A 727 14.78 14.48 33.41
C GLU A 727 15.19 15.03 32.04
N SER A 728 14.49 14.68 30.96
CA SER A 728 14.77 15.22 29.62
C SER A 728 14.54 16.73 29.55
N VAL A 729 13.58 17.26 30.33
CA VAL A 729 13.34 18.71 30.46
C VAL A 729 14.37 19.36 31.38
N LEU A 730 14.72 18.71 32.50
CA LEU A 730 15.76 19.20 33.41
C LEU A 730 17.13 19.35 32.74
N ASN A 731 17.43 18.48 31.78
CA ASN A 731 18.70 18.43 31.07
C ASN A 731 18.77 19.36 29.84
N GLN A 732 17.78 20.23 29.62
CA GLN A 732 17.82 21.22 28.53
C GLN A 732 18.95 22.24 28.75
N VAL A 733 19.70 22.55 27.69
CA VAL A 733 20.78 23.57 27.73
C VAL A 733 20.25 25.00 27.79
N TYR A 734 19.03 25.23 27.30
CA TYR A 734 18.29 26.46 27.55
C TYR A 734 17.57 26.33 28.88
N ASP A 735 17.69 27.33 29.77
CA ASP A 735 17.28 27.22 31.17
C ASP A 735 15.99 27.99 31.53
N ASN A 736 15.53 28.90 30.67
CA ASN A 736 14.30 29.66 30.88
C ASN A 736 13.07 28.87 30.41
N TRP A 737 12.75 27.80 31.13
CA TRP A 737 11.57 26.97 30.91
C TRP A 737 10.80 26.71 32.21
N GLU A 738 9.59 26.20 32.08
CA GLU A 738 8.84 25.60 33.19
C GLU A 738 8.10 24.36 32.72
N LEU A 739 8.01 23.34 33.58
CA LEU A 739 7.32 22.09 33.28
C LEU A 739 5.99 22.08 34.03
N CYS A 740 4.89 22.13 33.29
CA CYS A 740 3.52 22.19 33.80
C CYS A 740 2.87 20.82 33.66
N ILE A 741 2.67 20.15 34.81
CA ILE A 741 2.17 18.77 34.87
C ILE A 741 0.78 18.74 35.47
N ALA A 742 -0.15 18.04 34.83
CA ALA A 742 -1.45 17.70 35.39
C ALA A 742 -1.58 16.19 35.52
N ASP A 743 -1.66 15.70 36.77
CA ASP A 743 -1.93 14.30 37.07
C ASP A 743 -3.44 14.07 37.10
N GLY A 744 -3.94 13.31 36.14
CA GLY A 744 -5.36 12.96 35.97
C GLY A 744 -5.86 11.95 37.00
N GLY A 745 -5.56 12.13 38.28
CA GLY A 745 -5.96 11.22 39.35
C GLY A 745 -5.34 9.82 39.21
N SER A 746 -4.03 9.72 38.99
CA SER A 746 -3.33 8.44 38.91
C SER A 746 -3.60 7.55 40.13
N THR A 747 -3.96 6.30 39.88
CA THR A 747 -4.19 5.29 40.91
C THR A 747 -2.90 4.62 41.38
N LYS A 748 -1.81 4.74 40.62
CA LYS A 748 -0.50 4.21 40.99
C LYS A 748 0.22 5.14 41.99
N PRO A 749 0.49 4.70 43.24
CA PRO A 749 1.02 5.58 44.30
C PRO A 749 2.36 6.24 43.98
N HIS A 750 3.19 5.60 43.13
CA HIS A 750 4.49 6.15 42.76
C HIS A 750 4.39 7.43 41.94
N VAL A 751 3.32 7.64 41.16
CA VAL A 751 3.20 8.82 40.29
C VAL A 751 3.21 10.09 41.15
N ARG A 752 2.32 10.18 42.15
CA ARG A 752 2.30 11.31 43.09
C ARG A 752 3.65 11.50 43.79
N ARG A 753 4.23 10.42 44.32
CA ARG A 753 5.54 10.47 45.01
C ARG A 753 6.63 11.06 44.12
N VAL A 754 6.74 10.59 42.87
CA VAL A 754 7.72 11.07 41.88
C VAL A 754 7.48 12.53 41.55
N LEU A 755 6.25 12.93 41.25
CA LEU A 755 5.92 14.31 40.91
C LEU A 755 6.23 15.29 42.06
N GLU A 756 5.88 14.92 43.30
CA GLU A 756 6.23 15.72 44.48
C GLU A 756 7.74 15.78 44.72
N GLU A 757 8.47 14.69 44.49
CA GLU A 757 9.93 14.64 44.58
C GLU A 757 10.57 15.67 43.63
N TYR A 758 10.20 15.67 42.35
CA TYR A 758 10.78 16.61 41.38
C TYR A 758 10.32 18.06 41.58
N ALA A 759 9.05 18.28 41.97
CA ALA A 759 8.55 19.62 42.29
C ALA A 759 9.29 20.26 43.49
N ARG A 760 9.71 19.45 44.47
CA ARG A 760 10.58 19.93 45.58
C ARG A 760 12.02 20.20 45.13
N LYS A 761 12.54 19.44 44.15
CA LYS A 761 13.90 19.59 43.64
C LYS A 761 14.08 20.82 42.76
N ASP A 762 13.08 21.17 41.95
CA ASP A 762 13.15 22.31 41.04
C ASP A 762 11.81 23.07 40.99
N ARG A 763 11.83 24.34 41.40
CA ARG A 763 10.65 25.22 41.42
C ARG A 763 10.04 25.51 40.05
N ARG A 764 10.76 25.23 38.96
CA ARG A 764 10.25 25.34 37.59
C ARG A 764 9.27 24.22 37.24
N ILE A 765 9.21 23.16 38.04
CA ILE A 765 8.27 22.04 37.88
C ILE A 765 7.02 22.33 38.71
N LYS A 766 5.91 22.61 38.01
CA LYS A 766 4.59 22.89 38.60
C LYS A 766 3.69 21.68 38.39
N VAL A 767 3.07 21.19 39.47
CA VAL A 767 2.21 20.00 39.42
C VAL A 767 0.83 20.34 39.94
N LYS A 768 -0.20 19.93 39.21
CA LYS A 768 -1.60 19.93 39.65
C LYS A 768 -2.12 18.50 39.73
N PHE A 769 -2.61 18.12 40.90
CA PHE A 769 -3.27 16.82 41.12
C PHE A 769 -4.78 17.00 40.94
N LEU A 770 -5.35 16.29 39.97
CA LEU A 770 -6.79 16.31 39.70
C LEU A 770 -7.49 15.23 40.53
N PRO A 771 -8.74 15.48 40.97
CA PRO A 771 -9.51 14.50 41.75
C PRO A 771 -9.91 13.28 40.91
N GLU A 772 -10.02 13.42 39.59
CA GLU A 772 -10.38 12.37 38.64
C GLU A 772 -9.69 12.58 37.29
N ASN A 773 -9.72 11.56 36.43
CA ASN A 773 -9.14 11.62 35.09
C ASN A 773 -10.09 12.32 34.11
N LEU A 774 -9.68 13.48 33.58
CA LEU A 774 -10.50 14.27 32.63
C LEU A 774 -10.23 13.93 31.16
N GLY A 775 -9.53 12.83 30.87
CA GLY A 775 -9.04 12.50 29.53
C GLY A 775 -7.78 13.27 29.16
N ILE A 776 -7.21 13.01 27.99
CA ILE A 776 -5.96 13.65 27.53
C ILE A 776 -6.20 15.14 27.36
N ALA A 777 -7.25 15.53 26.63
CA ALA A 777 -7.56 16.94 26.39
C ALA A 777 -7.86 17.72 27.69
N GLY A 778 -8.63 17.13 28.62
CA GLY A 778 -8.94 17.74 29.90
C GLY A 778 -7.71 17.93 30.77
N ASN A 779 -6.88 16.90 30.92
CA ASN A 779 -5.64 16.97 31.69
C ASN A 779 -4.65 17.97 31.06
N SER A 780 -4.50 17.99 29.74
CA SER A 780 -3.66 18.96 29.04
C SER A 780 -4.09 20.41 29.26
N ASN A 781 -5.40 20.69 29.30
CA ASN A 781 -5.91 22.02 29.63
C ASN A 781 -5.59 22.43 31.07
N GLU A 782 -5.65 21.50 32.03
CA GLU A 782 -5.30 21.79 33.41
C GLU A 782 -3.80 22.06 33.58
N ALA A 783 -2.94 21.36 32.82
CA ALA A 783 -1.52 21.68 32.73
C ALA A 783 -1.29 23.04 32.03
N LEU A 784 -2.01 23.34 30.96
CA LEU A 784 -1.94 24.61 30.22
C LEU A 784 -2.28 25.82 31.11
N LYS A 785 -3.20 25.69 32.06
CA LYS A 785 -3.54 26.74 33.03
C LYS A 785 -2.38 27.12 33.96
N LEU A 786 -1.39 26.25 34.15
CA LEU A 786 -0.19 26.53 34.96
C LEU A 786 0.88 27.31 34.17
N ALA A 787 0.75 27.37 32.85
CA ALA A 787 1.72 27.94 31.94
C ALA A 787 1.73 29.48 31.98
N THR A 788 2.92 30.03 32.12
CA THR A 788 3.24 31.47 32.17
C THR A 788 4.23 31.89 31.10
N GLY A 789 4.72 30.94 30.29
CA GLY A 789 5.61 31.18 29.18
C GLY A 789 4.93 31.89 28.02
N GLU A 790 5.72 32.59 27.22
CA GLU A 790 5.25 33.20 25.98
C GLU A 790 4.92 32.13 24.92
N PHE A 791 5.63 31.00 24.99
CA PHE A 791 5.39 29.83 24.15
C PHE A 791 5.04 28.63 25.02
N VAL A 792 4.23 27.73 24.46
CA VAL A 792 3.93 26.43 25.02
C VAL A 792 4.49 25.33 24.13
N ALA A 793 5.02 24.28 24.75
CA ALA A 793 5.49 23.07 24.07
C ALA A 793 4.77 21.86 24.66
N PHE A 794 4.62 20.78 23.88
CA PHE A 794 3.92 19.58 24.32
C PHE A 794 4.89 18.41 24.48
N LEU A 795 4.71 17.66 25.57
CA LEU A 795 5.51 16.48 25.89
C LEU A 795 4.62 15.39 26.49
N ASP A 796 4.64 14.21 25.90
CA ASP A 796 3.99 13.04 26.48
C ASP A 796 4.78 12.53 27.69
N HIS A 797 4.06 12.06 28.71
CA HIS A 797 4.61 11.71 30.02
C HIS A 797 5.59 10.52 30.02
N ASP A 798 5.73 9.82 28.89
CA ASP A 798 6.64 8.71 28.69
C ASP A 798 7.69 8.99 27.60
N ASP A 799 7.72 10.16 26.98
CA ASP A 799 8.68 10.52 25.92
C ASP A 799 9.87 11.34 26.44
N GLU A 800 10.85 11.62 25.58
CA GLU A 800 12.06 12.38 25.93
C GLU A 800 12.31 13.50 24.91
N LEU A 801 12.67 14.70 25.38
CA LEU A 801 13.22 15.77 24.54
C LEU A 801 14.73 15.63 24.35
N ALA A 802 15.25 16.00 23.18
CA ALA A 802 16.69 16.13 22.98
C ALA A 802 17.24 17.27 23.88
N PRO A 803 18.45 17.17 24.47
CA PRO A 803 18.95 18.15 25.45
C PRO A 803 19.19 19.56 24.88
N PHE A 804 19.19 19.70 23.56
CA PHE A 804 19.35 20.97 22.85
C PHE A 804 18.04 21.44 22.18
N ALA A 805 16.90 20.78 22.43
CA ALA A 805 15.63 21.06 21.78
C ALA A 805 15.18 22.51 21.98
N LEU A 806 15.12 22.98 23.22
CA LEU A 806 14.68 24.35 23.51
C LEU A 806 15.68 25.40 23.03
N TYR A 807 16.98 25.08 22.98
CA TYR A 807 17.99 25.98 22.41
C TYR A 807 17.77 26.22 20.93
N GLU A 808 17.49 25.17 20.14
CA GLU A 808 17.26 25.33 18.70
C GLU A 808 16.02 26.17 18.40
N VAL A 809 14.96 25.99 19.20
CA VAL A 809 13.75 26.81 19.13
C VAL A 809 14.06 28.28 19.41
N VAL A 810 14.75 28.57 20.51
CA VAL A 810 15.06 29.96 20.89
C VAL A 810 16.08 30.61 19.96
N LYS A 811 17.04 29.83 19.46
CA LYS A 811 17.97 30.29 18.42
C LYS A 811 17.22 30.76 17.18
N LEU A 812 16.29 29.93 16.68
CA LEU A 812 15.45 30.30 15.55
C LEU A 812 14.60 31.55 15.86
N LEU A 813 14.08 31.67 17.08
CA LEU A 813 13.34 32.87 17.51
C LEU A 813 14.23 34.12 17.62
N ASN A 814 15.53 33.99 17.86
CA ASN A 814 16.44 35.14 17.79
C ASN A 814 16.67 35.60 16.34
N GLU A 815 16.59 34.68 15.37
CA GLU A 815 16.67 34.99 13.94
C GLU A 815 15.33 35.50 13.39
N LYS A 816 14.22 34.93 13.86
CA LYS A 816 12.84 35.21 13.42
C LYS A 816 11.90 35.34 14.64
N PRO A 817 11.88 36.48 15.34
CA PRO A 817 11.13 36.65 16.59
C PRO A 817 9.61 36.59 16.46
N ASP A 818 9.09 36.76 15.26
CA ASP A 818 7.67 36.87 14.97
C ASP A 818 7.00 35.53 14.66
N LEU A 819 7.74 34.40 14.68
CA LEU A 819 7.18 33.06 14.48
C LEU A 819 6.12 32.72 15.55
N ASP A 820 5.06 32.04 15.12
CA ASP A 820 3.93 31.66 15.99
C ASP A 820 3.86 30.14 16.23
N PHE A 821 4.30 29.35 15.26
CA PHE A 821 4.26 27.89 15.32
C PHE A 821 5.60 27.32 14.85
N ILE A 822 6.26 26.55 15.70
CA ILE A 822 7.51 25.86 15.37
C ILE A 822 7.31 24.37 15.58
N TYR A 823 7.76 23.54 14.65
CA TYR A 823 7.82 22.09 14.84
C TYR A 823 9.16 21.52 14.41
N SER A 824 9.47 20.31 14.88
CA SER A 824 10.74 19.63 14.59
C SER A 824 10.55 18.25 13.96
N ASP A 825 11.64 17.69 13.46
CA ASP A 825 11.75 16.26 13.19
C ASP A 825 11.69 15.47 14.52
N GLU A 826 11.34 14.19 14.40
CA GLU A 826 11.22 13.26 15.54
C GLU A 826 11.73 11.87 15.17
N ASP A 827 12.03 11.06 16.17
CA ASP A 827 12.31 9.63 15.98
C ASP A 827 11.69 8.79 17.07
N LYS A 828 11.93 7.47 17.01
CA LYS A 828 11.43 6.52 18.01
C LYS A 828 12.56 6.03 18.90
N ILE A 829 12.26 5.90 20.19
CA ILE A 829 13.18 5.36 21.20
C ILE A 829 12.60 4.10 21.86
N ASP A 830 13.37 3.03 21.91
CA ASP A 830 12.94 1.78 22.55
C ASP A 830 13.18 1.76 24.07
N GLU A 831 12.72 0.71 24.76
CA GLU A 831 12.87 0.55 26.21
C GLU A 831 14.33 0.51 26.72
N LYS A 832 15.28 0.25 25.80
CA LYS A 832 16.73 0.22 26.06
C LYS A 832 17.40 1.56 25.75
N GLY A 833 16.64 2.58 25.34
CA GLY A 833 17.15 3.89 24.95
C GLY A 833 17.73 3.92 23.54
N ARG A 834 17.47 2.90 22.70
CA ARG A 834 17.98 2.86 21.33
C ARG A 834 17.02 3.60 20.42
N ARG A 835 17.56 4.58 19.71
CA ARG A 835 16.87 5.42 18.73
C ARG A 835 16.80 4.74 17.35
N ARG A 836 15.68 4.90 16.64
CA ARG A 836 15.36 4.31 15.32
C ARG A 836 14.20 5.05 14.63
N ASP A 837 13.92 4.68 13.38
CA ASP A 837 12.77 5.13 12.58
C ASP A 837 12.60 6.67 12.55
N PRO A 838 13.62 7.44 12.12
CA PRO A 838 13.53 8.90 12.08
C PRO A 838 12.48 9.36 11.06
N PHE A 839 11.65 10.31 11.47
CA PHE A 839 10.78 11.04 10.59
C PHE A 839 11.36 12.44 10.31
N PHE A 840 12.06 12.52 9.18
CA PHE A 840 12.56 13.74 8.56
C PHE A 840 11.43 14.40 7.76
N LYS A 841 10.73 15.33 8.40
CA LYS A 841 9.53 16.00 7.93
C LYS A 841 9.86 17.09 6.90
N PRO A 842 8.98 17.37 5.93
CA PRO A 842 9.12 18.56 5.11
C PRO A 842 8.82 19.83 5.93
N ASP A 843 9.10 20.99 5.34
CA ASP A 843 8.49 22.25 5.77
C ASP A 843 6.96 22.21 5.57
N TYR A 844 6.26 23.23 6.07
CA TYR A 844 4.80 23.17 6.22
C TYR A 844 4.08 22.91 4.88
N SER A 845 3.49 21.72 4.76
CA SER A 845 2.65 21.31 3.64
C SER A 845 1.20 21.24 4.13
N PRO A 846 0.35 22.22 3.80
CA PRO A 846 -1.05 22.23 4.25
C PRO A 846 -1.82 20.99 3.77
N ASP A 847 -1.56 20.51 2.55
CA ASP A 847 -2.27 19.35 2.01
C ASP A 847 -1.80 18.03 2.62
N MET A 848 -0.51 17.90 2.93
CA MET A 848 -0.01 16.75 3.71
C MET A 848 -0.60 16.79 5.11
N PHE A 849 -0.65 17.97 5.73
CA PHE A 849 -1.21 18.16 7.06
C PHE A 849 -2.70 17.79 7.11
N LEU A 850 -3.49 18.11 6.09
CA LEU A 850 -4.90 17.70 6.00
C LEU A 850 -5.08 16.20 5.71
N SER A 851 -4.08 15.55 5.10
CA SER A 851 -4.10 14.11 4.87
C SER A 851 -3.64 13.30 6.08
N CYS A 852 -2.73 13.84 6.89
CA CYS A 852 -2.31 13.25 8.16
C CYS A 852 -1.66 14.32 9.06
N ASN A 853 -1.80 14.17 10.37
CA ASN A 853 -1.09 15.01 11.33
C ASN A 853 0.41 14.66 11.35
N TYR A 854 1.18 15.06 10.34
CA TYR A 854 2.62 14.76 10.29
C TYR A 854 3.46 15.69 11.18
N ILE A 855 2.88 16.81 11.63
CA ILE A 855 3.53 17.78 12.52
C ILE A 855 3.84 17.13 13.88
N CYS A 856 2.85 16.45 14.48
CA CYS A 856 3.00 15.72 15.75
C CYS A 856 3.85 16.48 16.80
N HIS A 857 4.99 15.91 17.17
CA HIS A 857 5.90 16.38 18.20
C HIS A 857 7.21 16.88 17.56
N LEU A 858 8.13 17.54 18.25
CA LEU A 858 7.89 18.56 19.27
C LEU A 858 7.24 19.77 18.56
N SER A 859 6.08 20.20 19.02
CA SER A 859 5.44 21.44 18.55
C SER A 859 5.54 22.51 19.63
N VAL A 860 5.98 23.72 19.25
CA VAL A 860 6.09 24.90 20.10
C VAL A 860 5.25 26.02 19.52
N ILE A 861 4.24 26.46 20.27
CA ILE A 861 3.22 27.40 19.79
C ILE A 861 3.20 28.63 20.70
N ARG A 862 3.07 29.81 20.11
CA ARG A 862 2.85 31.05 20.88
C ARG A 862 1.59 30.91 21.73
N LYS A 863 1.72 31.10 23.04
CA LYS A 863 0.64 30.85 24.01
C LYS A 863 -0.60 31.70 23.72
N SER A 864 -0.42 32.96 23.31
CA SER A 864 -1.54 33.84 22.96
C SER A 864 -2.40 33.28 21.83
N LEU A 865 -1.83 32.49 20.93
CA LEU A 865 -2.57 31.82 19.85
C LEU A 865 -3.35 30.62 20.37
N VAL A 866 -2.75 29.82 21.27
CA VAL A 866 -3.43 28.70 21.95
C VAL A 866 -4.59 29.20 22.80
N ASP A 867 -4.40 30.29 23.54
CA ASP A 867 -5.44 30.95 24.34
C ASP A 867 -6.56 31.47 23.44
N LYS A 868 -6.23 32.10 22.31
CA LYS A 868 -7.19 32.63 21.33
C LYS A 868 -8.11 31.55 20.77
N VAL A 869 -7.60 30.33 20.53
CA VAL A 869 -8.40 29.20 20.03
C VAL A 869 -9.08 28.39 21.13
N GLY A 870 -8.86 28.73 22.40
CA GLY A 870 -9.51 28.10 23.55
C GLY A 870 -8.87 26.77 24.03
N GLY A 871 -7.59 26.54 23.76
CA GLY A 871 -6.89 25.33 24.22
C GLY A 871 -7.39 24.03 23.58
N PHE A 872 -7.28 22.91 24.29
CA PHE A 872 -7.71 21.58 23.81
C PHE A 872 -9.23 21.39 23.95
N ARG A 873 -9.89 20.77 22.96
CA ARG A 873 -11.33 20.47 23.03
C ARG A 873 -11.57 19.05 23.53
N LEU A 874 -12.54 18.89 24.42
CA LEU A 874 -13.01 17.57 24.87
C LEU A 874 -13.70 16.81 23.72
N GLY A 875 -13.62 15.47 23.74
CA GLY A 875 -14.22 14.63 22.70
C GLY A 875 -13.39 14.48 21.42
N TYR A 876 -12.09 14.82 21.50
CA TYR A 876 -11.08 14.59 20.47
C TYR A 876 -9.89 13.79 21.01
N ASP A 877 -10.02 13.14 22.17
CA ASP A 877 -8.96 12.32 22.74
C ASP A 877 -8.44 11.31 21.71
N GLY A 878 -7.12 11.12 21.66
CA GLY A 878 -6.40 10.37 20.62
C GLY A 878 -6.09 11.19 19.35
N SER A 879 -6.66 12.38 19.19
CA SER A 879 -6.36 13.32 18.10
C SER A 879 -6.47 14.79 18.55
N GLN A 880 -6.32 15.03 19.85
CA GLN A 880 -6.48 16.34 20.48
C GLN A 880 -5.48 17.37 19.94
N ASP A 881 -4.25 16.94 19.65
CA ASP A 881 -3.21 17.81 19.08
C ASP A 881 -3.55 18.18 17.65
N TYR A 882 -4.10 17.24 16.87
CA TYR A 882 -4.51 17.52 15.50
C TYR A 882 -5.65 18.55 15.46
N ASP A 883 -6.65 18.40 16.33
CA ASP A 883 -7.72 19.40 16.50
C ASP A 883 -7.18 20.78 16.90
N LEU A 884 -6.24 20.84 17.85
CA LEU A 884 -5.63 22.09 18.26
C LEU A 884 -4.86 22.74 17.11
N PHE A 885 -3.99 21.98 16.44
CA PHE A 885 -3.15 22.51 15.37
C PHE A 885 -3.98 23.00 14.19
N LEU A 886 -5.06 22.30 13.81
CA LEU A 886 -5.98 22.75 12.77
C LEU A 886 -6.58 24.14 13.08
N ARG A 887 -6.94 24.41 14.34
CA ARG A 887 -7.47 25.70 14.79
C ARG A 887 -6.39 26.77 14.90
N VAL A 888 -5.20 26.42 15.39
CA VAL A 888 -4.08 27.36 15.53
C VAL A 888 -3.61 27.84 14.15
N LEU A 889 -3.43 26.93 13.20
CA LEU A 889 -2.95 27.22 11.85
C LEU A 889 -3.99 27.96 10.98
N GLU A 890 -5.25 28.06 11.41
CA GLU A 890 -6.25 28.95 10.81
C GLU A 890 -5.98 30.44 11.10
N HIS A 891 -5.08 30.74 12.04
CA HIS A 891 -4.82 32.09 12.52
C HIS A 891 -3.38 32.58 12.32
N THR A 892 -2.51 31.78 11.71
CA THR A 892 -1.12 32.17 11.41
C THR A 892 -0.57 31.43 10.21
N ASP A 893 0.27 32.11 9.43
CA ASP A 893 1.14 31.57 8.39
C ASP A 893 2.62 31.60 8.81
N LYS A 894 2.91 32.10 10.02
CA LYS A 894 4.27 32.25 10.57
C LYS A 894 4.77 30.96 11.19
N ILE A 895 4.93 29.97 10.32
CA ILE A 895 5.26 28.59 10.68
C ILE A 895 6.70 28.30 10.30
N ALA A 896 7.44 27.65 11.18
CA ALA A 896 8.78 27.19 10.86
C ALA A 896 9.01 25.74 11.28
N HIS A 897 9.81 25.07 10.47
CA HIS A 897 10.27 23.73 10.71
C HIS A 897 11.76 23.76 11.08
N ILE A 898 12.14 23.04 12.14
CA ILE A 898 13.54 22.80 12.49
C ILE A 898 13.89 21.38 12.04
N PRO A 899 14.71 21.19 10.98
CA PRO A 899 15.05 19.88 10.43
C PRO A 899 16.11 19.17 11.29
N LYS A 900 15.82 19.01 12.58
CA LYS A 900 16.63 18.33 13.60
C LYS A 900 15.72 17.46 14.45
N ILE A 901 16.23 16.29 14.86
CA ILE A 901 15.48 15.39 15.73
C ILE A 901 15.51 15.94 17.15
N LEU A 902 14.42 16.60 17.57
CA LEU A 902 14.32 17.24 18.89
C LEU A 902 13.39 16.50 19.85
N TYR A 903 12.71 15.45 19.39
CA TYR A 903 11.75 14.66 20.14
C TYR A 903 11.98 13.16 19.93
N HIS A 904 11.90 12.37 21.01
CA HIS A 904 12.09 10.93 21.01
C HIS A 904 10.83 10.22 21.50
N TRP A 905 10.03 9.69 20.57
CA TRP A 905 8.76 9.02 20.85
C TRP A 905 8.98 7.58 21.31
N ARG A 906 8.52 7.24 22.52
CA ARG A 906 8.81 5.95 23.13
C ARG A 906 7.92 4.83 22.58
N MET A 907 8.58 3.76 22.17
CA MET A 907 7.93 2.50 21.80
C MET A 907 7.85 1.54 22.99
N ILE A 908 6.72 1.56 23.70
CA ILE A 908 6.36 0.57 24.73
C ILE A 908 5.04 -0.11 24.37
N ARG A 909 4.81 -1.36 24.81
CA ARG A 909 3.62 -2.19 24.47
C ARG A 909 2.26 -1.53 24.78
N THR A 910 2.23 -0.51 25.64
CA THR A 910 1.04 0.29 25.99
C THR A 910 0.95 1.63 25.26
N SER A 911 1.98 2.03 24.50
CA SER A 911 2.04 3.27 23.72
C SER A 911 1.45 3.08 22.34
N ALA A 912 0.83 4.13 21.82
CA ALA A 912 0.32 4.23 20.45
C ALA A 912 1.42 3.93 19.40
N ALA A 913 2.69 4.14 19.73
CA ALA A 913 3.83 3.86 18.85
C ALA A 913 4.08 2.36 18.56
N SER A 914 3.58 1.46 19.42
CA SER A 914 3.87 0.02 19.38
C SER A 914 2.75 -0.85 18.82
N SER A 915 1.55 -0.29 18.63
CA SER A 915 0.35 -1.06 18.29
C SER A 915 -0.38 -0.41 17.12
N THR A 916 -0.64 -1.18 16.06
CA THR A 916 -1.63 -0.88 15.01
C THR A 916 -3.06 -0.73 15.57
N SER A 917 -3.25 -1.03 16.85
CA SER A 917 -4.44 -0.78 17.65
C SER A 917 -4.41 0.58 18.38
N ALA A 918 -4.05 1.66 17.70
CA ALA A 918 -4.68 2.94 18.07
C ALA A 918 -6.18 2.66 17.96
N LYS A 919 -6.88 2.66 19.11
CA LYS A 919 -8.29 2.23 19.15
C LYS A 919 -9.08 3.01 18.09
N PRO A 920 -10.06 2.41 17.40
CA PRO A 920 -10.82 3.05 16.31
C PRO A 920 -11.31 4.49 16.61
N TYR A 921 -11.52 4.83 17.89
CA TYR A 921 -11.90 6.19 18.31
C TYR A 921 -10.93 7.30 17.86
N ALA A 922 -9.62 7.05 17.79
CA ALA A 922 -8.64 8.09 17.44
C ALA A 922 -8.79 8.50 15.97
N TYR A 923 -8.99 7.54 15.07
CA TYR A 923 -9.23 7.82 13.64
C TYR A 923 -10.56 8.56 13.43
N GLU A 924 -11.61 8.19 14.17
CA GLU A 924 -12.89 8.92 14.14
C GLU A 924 -12.76 10.35 14.69
N ALA A 925 -12.00 10.54 15.76
CA ALA A 925 -11.72 11.86 16.32
C ALA A 925 -10.97 12.77 15.32
N ALA A 926 -10.00 12.23 14.58
CA ALA A 926 -9.30 12.95 13.53
C ALA A 926 -10.22 13.34 12.36
N LYS A 927 -11.07 12.42 11.86
CA LYS A 927 -12.07 12.72 10.82
C LYS A 927 -13.03 13.83 11.26
N LYS A 928 -13.47 13.77 12.53
CA LYS A 928 -14.29 14.82 13.15
C LYS A 928 -13.56 16.17 13.21
N ALA A 929 -12.28 16.19 13.61
CA ALA A 929 -11.47 17.41 13.67
C ALA A 929 -11.32 18.06 12.29
N LEU A 930 -11.07 17.26 11.25
CA LEU A 930 -11.00 17.71 9.86
C LEU A 930 -12.34 18.27 9.36
N ALA A 931 -13.45 17.57 9.60
CA ALA A 931 -14.78 18.02 9.20
C ALA A 931 -15.15 19.36 9.88
N ASP A 932 -14.83 19.51 11.16
CA ASP A 932 -15.02 20.76 11.88
C ASP A 932 -14.12 21.88 11.34
N ALA A 933 -12.88 21.59 10.96
CA ALA A 933 -11.98 22.56 10.33
C ALA A 933 -12.55 23.07 9.01
N MET A 934 -13.08 22.19 8.16
CA MET A 934 -13.73 22.60 6.92
C MET A 934 -14.96 23.49 7.19
N ARG A 935 -15.78 23.14 8.20
CA ARG A 935 -16.92 23.97 8.62
C ARG A 935 -16.50 25.36 9.09
N ARG A 936 -15.47 25.48 9.94
CA ARG A 936 -14.96 26.79 10.43
C ARG A 936 -14.40 27.65 9.31
N ARG A 937 -13.76 27.03 8.31
CA ARG A 937 -13.19 27.71 7.14
C ARG A 937 -14.24 28.08 6.09
N GLY A 938 -15.50 27.67 6.25
CA GLY A 938 -16.56 27.89 5.27
C GLY A 938 -16.32 27.13 3.96
N ILE A 939 -15.63 26.00 4.02
CA ILE A 939 -15.30 25.18 2.85
C ILE A 939 -16.33 24.06 2.72
N GLU A 940 -17.01 24.00 1.58
CA GLU A 940 -17.94 22.93 1.25
C GLU A 940 -17.20 21.66 0.84
N ILE A 941 -17.55 20.55 1.50
CA ILE A 941 -16.98 19.22 1.26
C ILE A 941 -18.11 18.21 1.08
N GLU A 942 -17.86 17.13 0.33
CA GLU A 942 -18.75 15.96 0.32
C GLU A 942 -18.58 15.16 1.61
N GLY A 943 -17.35 15.06 2.13
CA GLY A 943 -17.06 14.36 3.36
C GLY A 943 -15.56 14.22 3.64
N VAL A 944 -15.26 13.66 4.82
CA VAL A 944 -13.91 13.23 5.21
C VAL A 944 -13.91 11.70 5.28
N TYR A 945 -13.07 11.08 4.48
CA TYR A 945 -12.97 9.64 4.31
C TYR A 945 -11.62 9.12 4.78
N ASP A 946 -11.52 7.82 5.03
CA ASP A 946 -10.22 7.18 5.24
C ASP A 946 -9.39 7.24 3.95
N GLY A 947 -8.09 7.49 4.10
CA GLY A 947 -7.15 7.60 3.00
C GLY A 947 -6.66 6.24 2.47
N LEU A 948 -5.74 6.26 1.50
CA LEU A 948 -5.13 5.04 0.93
C LEU A 948 -4.04 4.42 1.82
N TRP A 949 -3.78 5.02 2.99
CA TRP A 949 -2.83 4.56 4.00
C TRP A 949 -3.48 4.59 5.39
N LEU A 950 -3.16 3.62 6.26
CA LEU A 950 -3.76 3.55 7.59
C LEU A 950 -3.43 4.81 8.41
N GLY A 951 -4.46 5.46 8.96
CA GLY A 951 -4.32 6.71 9.71
C GLY A 951 -4.14 7.97 8.83
N SER A 952 -4.31 7.85 7.51
CA SER A 952 -4.45 8.99 6.60
C SER A 952 -5.91 9.23 6.23
N TYR A 953 -6.20 10.42 5.70
CA TYR A 953 -7.55 10.89 5.39
C TYR A 953 -7.63 11.53 4.01
N ARG A 954 -8.81 11.47 3.39
CA ARG A 954 -9.16 12.24 2.20
C ARG A 954 -10.30 13.20 2.53
N ILE A 955 -10.06 14.49 2.33
CA ILE A 955 -11.14 15.47 2.25
C ILE A 955 -11.59 15.52 0.79
N LYS A 956 -12.82 15.09 0.51
CA LYS A 956 -13.40 15.18 -0.84
C LYS A 956 -14.12 16.52 -0.95
N TYR A 957 -13.56 17.45 -1.70
CA TYR A 957 -14.11 18.80 -1.82
C TYR A 957 -15.27 18.79 -2.80
N LYS A 958 -16.31 19.59 -2.52
CA LYS A 958 -17.45 19.69 -3.44
C LYS A 958 -17.05 20.49 -4.68
N ILE A 959 -17.16 19.89 -5.86
CA ILE A 959 -16.95 20.59 -7.13
C ILE A 959 -18.00 21.69 -7.29
N LYS A 960 -17.55 22.92 -7.52
CA LYS A 960 -18.42 24.09 -7.70
C LYS A 960 -18.77 24.29 -9.16
N GLY A 961 -20.05 24.43 -9.46
CA GLY A 961 -20.54 24.65 -10.82
C GLY A 961 -20.33 23.42 -11.72
N ASN A 962 -20.07 23.68 -13.00
CA ASN A 962 -19.76 22.66 -13.99
C ASN A 962 -18.70 23.22 -14.96
N PRO A 963 -17.48 23.54 -14.48
CA PRO A 963 -16.48 24.22 -15.30
C PRO A 963 -15.99 23.34 -16.45
N LYS A 964 -15.78 23.95 -17.63
CA LYS A 964 -15.24 23.23 -18.78
C LYS A 964 -13.75 22.95 -18.57
N VAL A 965 -13.30 21.72 -18.86
CA VAL A 965 -11.88 21.34 -18.88
C VAL A 965 -11.44 21.01 -20.30
N SER A 966 -10.39 21.64 -20.82
CA SER A 966 -9.76 21.22 -22.09
C SER A 966 -8.56 20.33 -21.82
N ILE A 967 -8.63 19.09 -22.30
CA ILE A 967 -7.55 18.09 -22.24
C ILE A 967 -6.69 18.25 -23.49
N ILE A 968 -5.49 18.82 -23.33
CA ILE A 968 -4.56 19.11 -24.43
C ILE A 968 -3.62 17.92 -24.61
N ILE A 969 -3.61 17.33 -25.81
CA ILE A 969 -2.83 16.15 -26.17
C ILE A 969 -1.95 16.42 -27.40
N PRO A 970 -0.68 16.83 -27.22
CA PRO A 970 0.30 16.91 -28.31
C PRO A 970 0.55 15.54 -28.92
N THR A 971 0.44 15.42 -30.24
CA THR A 971 0.55 14.13 -30.95
C THR A 971 1.40 14.28 -32.21
N LYS A 972 2.20 13.24 -32.50
CA LYS A 972 2.76 12.99 -33.81
C LYS A 972 2.77 11.48 -34.09
N ASP A 973 2.03 11.06 -35.11
CA ASP A 973 1.94 9.67 -35.57
C ASP A 973 1.54 8.66 -34.47
N LYS A 974 1.71 7.34 -34.72
CA LYS A 974 1.46 6.26 -33.75
C LYS A 974 0.01 6.23 -33.25
N VAL A 975 -0.91 6.15 -34.21
CA VAL A 975 -2.36 6.15 -33.99
C VAL A 975 -2.83 5.21 -32.87
N GLU A 976 -2.24 4.02 -32.72
CA GLU A 976 -2.64 3.05 -31.70
C GLU A 976 -2.38 3.52 -30.26
N VAL A 977 -1.35 4.36 -30.08
CA VAL A 977 -1.03 4.97 -28.78
C VAL A 977 -2.05 6.06 -28.48
N LEU A 978 -2.28 6.96 -29.42
CA LEU A 978 -3.27 8.04 -29.29
C LEU A 978 -4.69 7.49 -29.07
N LYS A 979 -5.09 6.50 -29.88
CA LYS A 979 -6.42 5.89 -29.83
C LYS A 979 -6.71 5.29 -28.45
N ARG A 980 -5.75 4.56 -27.87
CA ARG A 980 -5.88 4.02 -26.50
C ARG A 980 -6.03 5.12 -25.46
N CYS A 981 -5.28 6.21 -25.59
CA CYS A 981 -5.43 7.38 -24.70
C CYS A 981 -6.85 7.95 -24.77
N ILE A 982 -7.31 8.29 -25.98
CA ILE A 982 -8.65 8.86 -26.22
C ILE A 982 -9.76 7.91 -25.77
N ASP A 983 -9.70 6.64 -26.16
CA ASP A 983 -10.68 5.62 -25.80
C ASP A 983 -10.75 5.47 -24.28
N SER A 984 -9.61 5.50 -23.58
CA SER A 984 -9.61 5.43 -22.11
C SER A 984 -10.27 6.65 -21.47
N ILE A 985 -10.08 7.85 -22.02
CA ILE A 985 -10.71 9.08 -21.53
C ILE A 985 -12.22 9.01 -21.76
N LEU A 986 -12.67 8.70 -22.97
CA LEU A 986 -14.09 8.63 -23.34
C LEU A 986 -14.84 7.56 -22.55
N ASN A 987 -14.24 6.39 -22.36
CA ASN A 987 -14.92 5.24 -21.77
C ASN A 987 -14.88 5.23 -20.22
N LYS A 988 -13.85 5.82 -19.60
CA LYS A 988 -13.65 5.71 -18.14
C LYS A 988 -13.94 7.01 -17.38
N THR A 989 -13.88 8.18 -18.01
CA THR A 989 -14.00 9.46 -17.28
C THR A 989 -15.44 9.74 -16.85
N THR A 990 -15.62 9.96 -15.54
CA THR A 990 -16.95 10.23 -14.94
C THR A 990 -17.37 11.69 -15.04
N TYR A 991 -16.45 12.64 -14.94
CA TYR A 991 -16.73 14.06 -15.13
C TYR A 991 -17.13 14.34 -16.59
N GLN A 992 -18.21 15.09 -16.83
CA GLN A 992 -18.78 15.16 -18.19
C GLN A 992 -18.41 16.41 -19.00
N ASN A 993 -18.15 17.55 -18.35
CA ASN A 993 -17.89 18.82 -19.05
C ASN A 993 -16.41 19.00 -19.42
N TYR A 994 -15.93 18.17 -20.34
CA TYR A 994 -14.58 18.27 -20.88
C TYR A 994 -14.59 18.19 -22.42
N GLU A 995 -13.54 18.73 -23.02
CA GLU A 995 -13.18 18.51 -24.42
C GLU A 995 -11.76 17.94 -24.51
N ILE A 996 -11.49 17.17 -25.57
CA ILE A 996 -10.18 16.63 -25.92
C ILE A 996 -9.67 17.44 -27.11
N VAL A 997 -8.54 18.11 -26.93
CA VAL A 997 -7.88 18.93 -27.94
C VAL A 997 -6.60 18.25 -28.38
N ILE A 998 -6.67 17.56 -29.51
CA ILE A 998 -5.52 16.88 -30.12
C ILE A 998 -4.74 17.92 -30.91
N VAL A 999 -3.45 18.04 -30.63
CA VAL A 999 -2.57 19.00 -31.32
C VAL A 999 -1.60 18.22 -32.20
N ASP A 1000 -1.93 18.14 -33.49
CA ASP A 1000 -1.13 17.42 -34.47
C ASP A 1000 0.15 18.21 -34.80
N ASN A 1001 1.31 17.61 -34.54
CA ASN A 1001 2.61 18.19 -34.85
C ASN A 1001 3.27 17.52 -36.07
N ASN A 1002 2.69 17.75 -37.25
CA ASN A 1002 3.17 17.23 -38.53
C ASN A 1002 3.22 15.70 -38.55
N SER A 1003 2.10 15.04 -38.23
CA SER A 1003 1.95 13.61 -38.50
C SER A 1003 2.11 13.36 -40.01
N GLN A 1004 2.61 12.18 -40.36
CA GLN A 1004 2.87 11.75 -41.74
C GLN A 1004 2.23 10.39 -42.07
N GLU A 1005 1.91 9.59 -41.05
CA GLU A 1005 1.28 8.28 -41.23
C GLU A 1005 -0.18 8.42 -41.70
N GLU A 1006 -0.51 7.82 -42.84
CA GLU A 1006 -1.86 7.79 -43.41
C GLU A 1006 -2.91 7.32 -42.39
N LYS A 1007 -2.58 6.28 -41.61
CA LYS A 1007 -3.43 5.72 -40.54
C LYS A 1007 -3.82 6.75 -39.48
N THR A 1008 -2.96 7.75 -39.21
CA THR A 1008 -3.28 8.82 -38.25
C THR A 1008 -4.40 9.70 -38.79
N PHE A 1009 -4.34 10.07 -40.07
CA PHE A 1009 -5.36 10.87 -40.73
C PHE A 1009 -6.67 10.09 -40.92
N GLU A 1010 -6.59 8.80 -41.26
CA GLU A 1010 -7.76 7.91 -41.28
C GLU A 1010 -8.49 7.91 -39.92
N TYR A 1011 -7.75 7.79 -38.82
CA TYR A 1011 -8.35 7.83 -37.49
C TYR A 1011 -8.93 9.20 -37.14
N TYR A 1012 -8.28 10.30 -37.52
CA TYR A 1012 -8.84 11.64 -37.36
C TYR A 1012 -10.21 11.77 -38.04
N GLU A 1013 -10.37 11.22 -39.25
CA GLU A 1013 -11.65 11.20 -39.94
C GLU A 1013 -12.72 10.39 -39.18
N THR A 1014 -12.34 9.35 -38.43
CA THR A 1014 -13.30 8.57 -37.61
C THR A 1014 -13.76 9.28 -36.33
N ILE A 1015 -12.99 10.23 -35.81
CA ILE A 1015 -13.27 10.90 -34.53
C ILE A 1015 -13.68 12.37 -34.67
N LYS A 1016 -13.53 12.98 -35.85
CA LYS A 1016 -13.80 14.41 -36.09
C LYS A 1016 -15.23 14.83 -35.76
N ASP A 1017 -16.19 13.92 -35.89
CA ASP A 1017 -17.62 14.19 -35.66
C ASP A 1017 -18.01 14.03 -34.17
N ASN A 1018 -17.09 13.59 -33.31
CA ASN A 1018 -17.34 13.50 -31.88
C ASN A 1018 -17.36 14.92 -31.27
N PRO A 1019 -18.47 15.35 -30.62
CA PRO A 1019 -18.62 16.72 -30.13
C PRO A 1019 -17.65 17.07 -28.99
N LYS A 1020 -17.00 16.07 -28.36
CA LYS A 1020 -15.98 16.28 -27.33
C LYS A 1020 -14.56 16.36 -27.91
N ILE A 1021 -14.35 16.13 -29.20
CA ILE A 1021 -13.00 16.06 -29.80
C ILE A 1021 -12.79 17.23 -30.75
N ARG A 1022 -11.64 17.88 -30.63
CA ARG A 1022 -11.18 18.94 -31.55
C ARG A 1022 -9.74 18.70 -31.94
N ILE A 1023 -9.43 18.79 -33.23
CA ILE A 1023 -8.09 18.58 -33.78
C ILE A 1023 -7.54 19.93 -34.23
N LEU A 1024 -6.33 20.26 -33.79
CA LEU A 1024 -5.60 21.48 -34.14
C LEU A 1024 -4.30 21.11 -34.85
N GLU A 1025 -4.01 21.77 -35.98
CA GLU A 1025 -2.73 21.62 -36.66
C GLU A 1025 -1.66 22.57 -36.10
N TYR A 1026 -0.45 22.04 -35.89
CA TYR A 1026 0.74 22.81 -35.52
C TYR A 1026 1.94 22.47 -36.42
N LYS A 1027 2.04 23.22 -37.53
CA LYS A 1027 3.03 23.02 -38.62
C LYS A 1027 4.40 23.70 -38.36
N LYS A 1028 5.01 23.42 -37.20
CA LYS A 1028 6.35 23.91 -36.82
C LYS A 1028 7.21 22.78 -36.23
N PRO A 1029 8.54 22.94 -36.10
CA PRO A 1029 9.39 21.94 -35.44
C PRO A 1029 8.90 21.60 -34.02
N PHE A 1030 9.17 20.37 -33.57
CA PHE A 1030 8.73 19.89 -32.27
C PHE A 1030 9.32 20.75 -31.14
N ASN A 1031 8.44 21.37 -30.38
CA ASN A 1031 8.73 22.12 -29.17
C ASN A 1031 7.52 21.93 -28.24
N PHE A 1032 7.69 21.11 -27.21
CA PHE A 1032 6.59 20.71 -26.32
C PHE A 1032 5.94 21.93 -25.66
N SER A 1033 6.76 22.87 -25.21
CA SER A 1033 6.31 24.12 -24.59
C SER A 1033 5.49 24.96 -25.58
N ALA A 1034 5.98 25.17 -26.81
CA ALA A 1034 5.29 25.96 -27.82
C ALA A 1034 3.97 25.33 -28.31
N ILE A 1035 3.94 24.00 -28.47
CA ILE A 1035 2.74 23.27 -28.88
C ILE A 1035 1.62 23.44 -27.85
N ASN A 1036 1.96 23.29 -26.56
CA ASN A 1036 1.01 23.46 -25.48
C ASN A 1036 0.56 24.92 -25.33
N ASN A 1037 1.48 25.89 -25.38
CA ASN A 1037 1.15 27.32 -25.38
C ASN A 1037 0.17 27.68 -26.52
N TYR A 1038 0.44 27.18 -27.73
CA TYR A 1038 -0.44 27.37 -28.88
C TYR A 1038 -1.83 26.79 -28.62
N ALA A 1039 -1.93 25.57 -28.12
CA ALA A 1039 -3.22 24.94 -27.85
C ALA A 1039 -4.03 25.69 -26.78
N VAL A 1040 -3.39 26.15 -25.71
CA VAL A 1040 -4.03 26.98 -24.67
C VAL A 1040 -4.61 28.27 -25.25
N SER A 1041 -3.92 28.89 -26.23
CA SER A 1041 -4.42 30.09 -26.91
C SER A 1041 -5.68 29.87 -27.77
N LYS A 1042 -6.03 28.61 -28.06
CA LYS A 1042 -7.17 28.22 -28.92
C LYS A 1042 -8.38 27.71 -28.15
N VAL A 1043 -8.27 27.50 -26.85
CA VAL A 1043 -9.37 27.02 -25.99
C VAL A 1043 -9.91 28.15 -25.13
N ASP A 1044 -11.17 28.06 -24.73
CA ASP A 1044 -11.88 29.04 -23.89
C ASP A 1044 -12.28 28.48 -22.51
N SER A 1045 -11.83 27.28 -22.19
CA SER A 1045 -12.10 26.60 -20.92
C SER A 1045 -11.46 27.31 -19.73
N GLU A 1046 -12.08 27.13 -18.56
CA GLU A 1046 -11.57 27.65 -17.29
C GLU A 1046 -10.32 26.86 -16.83
N PHE A 1047 -10.32 25.55 -17.07
CA PHE A 1047 -9.25 24.65 -16.68
C PHE A 1047 -8.60 23.97 -17.88
N ILE A 1048 -7.28 23.87 -17.82
CA ILE A 1048 -6.43 23.20 -18.80
C ILE A 1048 -5.82 21.96 -18.15
N LEU A 1049 -5.98 20.81 -18.80
CA LEU A 1049 -5.25 19.60 -18.46
C LEU A 1049 -4.22 19.31 -19.57
N PHE A 1050 -2.94 19.35 -19.24
CA PHE A 1050 -1.89 18.82 -20.10
C PHE A 1050 -1.79 17.31 -19.92
N LEU A 1051 -1.82 16.57 -21.04
CA LEU A 1051 -1.81 15.12 -21.03
C LEU A 1051 -0.96 14.58 -22.19
N ASN A 1052 -0.02 13.68 -21.89
CA ASN A 1052 0.75 13.02 -22.95
C ASN A 1052 -0.13 12.00 -23.71
N ASN A 1053 0.15 11.84 -25.00
CA ASN A 1053 -0.62 10.94 -25.88
C ASN A 1053 -0.44 9.44 -25.56
N ASP A 1054 0.57 9.08 -24.77
CA ASP A 1054 0.90 7.72 -24.34
C ASP A 1054 0.48 7.42 -22.89
N THR A 1055 -0.66 8.00 -22.48
CA THR A 1055 -1.30 7.78 -21.19
C THR A 1055 -2.59 6.95 -21.31
N GLU A 1056 -2.96 6.24 -20.25
CA GLU A 1056 -4.22 5.51 -20.17
C GLU A 1056 -4.89 5.73 -18.80
N VAL A 1057 -6.16 6.16 -18.78
CA VAL A 1057 -6.91 6.37 -17.55
C VAL A 1057 -7.13 5.05 -16.79
N ILE A 1058 -6.88 5.03 -15.48
CA ILE A 1058 -7.18 3.87 -14.61
C ILE A 1058 -8.39 4.17 -13.74
N THR A 1059 -8.34 5.25 -12.97
CA THR A 1059 -9.41 5.59 -12.01
C THR A 1059 -10.50 6.43 -12.68
N PRO A 1060 -11.79 6.01 -12.65
CA PRO A 1060 -12.88 6.76 -13.32
C PRO A 1060 -13.10 8.20 -12.82
N GLU A 1061 -12.82 8.46 -11.54
CA GLU A 1061 -12.93 9.79 -10.92
C GLU A 1061 -11.70 10.69 -11.09
N TRP A 1062 -10.69 10.28 -11.88
CA TRP A 1062 -9.39 10.97 -11.95
C TRP A 1062 -9.52 12.49 -12.19
N LEU A 1063 -10.34 12.90 -13.15
CA LEU A 1063 -10.50 14.31 -13.51
C LEU A 1063 -11.19 15.10 -12.40
N SER A 1064 -12.23 14.52 -11.77
CA SER A 1064 -12.91 15.12 -10.61
C SER A 1064 -11.97 15.24 -9.41
N ALA A 1065 -11.13 14.23 -9.17
CA ALA A 1065 -10.14 14.22 -8.08
C ALA A 1065 -9.02 15.25 -8.28
N MET A 1066 -8.71 15.64 -9.51
CA MET A 1066 -7.81 16.77 -9.79
C MET A 1066 -8.55 18.11 -9.68
N LEU A 1067 -9.77 18.18 -10.22
CA LEU A 1067 -10.59 19.39 -10.27
C LEU A 1067 -10.97 19.89 -8.87
N GLU A 1068 -11.28 18.98 -7.94
CA GLU A 1068 -11.63 19.31 -6.55
C GLU A 1068 -10.52 20.13 -5.86
N HIS A 1069 -9.26 19.90 -6.22
CA HIS A 1069 -8.12 20.68 -5.74
C HIS A 1069 -7.84 21.91 -6.60
N ALA A 1070 -7.93 21.80 -7.93
CA ALA A 1070 -7.63 22.91 -8.84
C ALA A 1070 -8.58 24.10 -8.67
N GLN A 1071 -9.82 23.88 -8.21
CA GLN A 1071 -10.76 24.97 -7.92
C GLN A 1071 -10.37 25.84 -6.72
N ARG A 1072 -9.53 25.33 -5.80
CA ARG A 1072 -9.08 26.09 -4.64
C ARG A 1072 -8.28 27.32 -5.07
N ARG A 1073 -8.43 28.41 -4.34
CA ARG A 1073 -7.84 29.71 -4.72
C ARG A 1073 -6.32 29.72 -4.59
N GLU A 1074 -5.81 28.98 -3.62
CA GLU A 1074 -4.40 28.88 -3.27
C GLU A 1074 -3.64 27.83 -4.09
N VAL A 1075 -4.32 27.03 -4.92
CA VAL A 1075 -3.72 25.96 -5.73
C VAL A 1075 -3.49 26.45 -7.16
N GLY A 1076 -2.26 26.32 -7.64
CA GLY A 1076 -1.85 26.70 -8.99
C GLY A 1076 -1.86 25.54 -9.98
N ALA A 1077 -1.44 24.35 -9.55
CA ALA A 1077 -1.44 23.14 -10.39
C ALA A 1077 -1.66 21.86 -9.57
N VAL A 1078 -2.22 20.84 -10.22
CA VAL A 1078 -2.50 19.53 -9.65
C VAL A 1078 -1.93 18.42 -10.53
N GLY A 1079 -1.16 17.50 -9.93
CA GLY A 1079 -0.57 16.34 -10.60
C GLY A 1079 -1.20 15.01 -10.18
N ALA A 1080 -1.26 14.07 -11.13
CA ALA A 1080 -1.77 12.72 -10.93
C ALA A 1080 -0.68 11.74 -10.45
N LYS A 1081 -1.08 10.55 -9.99
CA LYS A 1081 -0.18 9.38 -9.86
C LYS A 1081 -0.05 8.69 -11.21
N LEU A 1082 1.19 8.56 -11.69
CA LEU A 1082 1.48 7.84 -12.93
C LEU A 1082 2.22 6.55 -12.62
N ILE A 1083 1.76 5.45 -13.20
CA ILE A 1083 2.40 4.14 -13.10
C ILE A 1083 2.76 3.61 -14.49
N PHE A 1084 3.81 2.82 -14.57
CA PHE A 1084 4.18 2.09 -15.77
C PHE A 1084 3.29 0.85 -15.96
N PRO A 1085 3.17 0.32 -17.19
CA PRO A 1085 2.36 -0.88 -17.47
C PRO A 1085 2.80 -2.15 -16.71
N ASN A 1086 4.02 -2.18 -16.20
CA ASN A 1086 4.55 -3.26 -15.36
C ASN A 1086 4.27 -3.05 -13.85
N ASN A 1087 3.36 -2.15 -13.49
CA ASN A 1087 2.99 -1.79 -12.12
C ASN A 1087 4.13 -1.23 -11.26
N THR A 1088 5.09 -0.55 -11.90
CA THR A 1088 6.09 0.27 -11.20
C THR A 1088 5.72 1.75 -11.27
N ILE A 1089 6.20 2.56 -10.32
CA ILE A 1089 5.85 3.98 -10.20
C ILE A 1089 6.64 4.79 -11.24
N GLN A 1090 5.95 5.71 -11.92
CA GLN A 1090 6.56 6.67 -12.84
C GLN A 1090 6.59 8.07 -12.23
N HIS A 1091 5.47 8.50 -11.63
CA HIS A 1091 5.39 9.80 -10.96
C HIS A 1091 4.48 9.74 -9.74
N CYS A 1092 4.98 10.24 -8.61
CA CYS A 1092 4.20 10.52 -7.41
C CYS A 1092 4.63 11.84 -6.74
N GLY A 1093 5.05 12.81 -7.57
CA GLY A 1093 5.66 14.08 -7.16
C GLY A 1093 7.08 14.27 -7.70
N ILE A 1094 7.50 15.52 -7.84
CA ILE A 1094 8.87 15.91 -8.22
C ILE A 1094 9.56 16.59 -7.05
N VAL A 1095 10.80 16.17 -6.76
CA VAL A 1095 11.71 16.81 -5.80
C VAL A 1095 12.78 17.58 -6.55
N LEU A 1096 13.05 18.81 -6.12
CA LEU A 1096 14.09 19.65 -6.70
C LEU A 1096 15.48 19.25 -6.19
N GLY A 1097 16.49 19.52 -7.01
CA GLY A 1097 17.88 19.16 -6.73
C GLY A 1097 18.15 17.65 -6.78
N LEU A 1098 17.15 16.82 -7.08
CA LEU A 1098 17.27 15.37 -7.17
C LEU A 1098 17.95 14.94 -8.48
N GLY A 1099 18.80 13.93 -8.40
CA GLY A 1099 19.48 13.31 -9.55
C GLY A 1099 20.81 13.97 -9.93
N PRO A 1100 21.50 13.43 -10.95
CA PRO A 1100 22.91 13.73 -11.23
C PRO A 1100 23.16 15.18 -11.64
N HIS A 1101 22.18 15.83 -12.28
CA HIS A 1101 22.27 17.22 -12.73
C HIS A 1101 21.80 18.24 -11.69
N ARG A 1102 21.34 17.80 -10.51
CA ARG A 1102 20.84 18.66 -9.42
C ARG A 1102 19.76 19.65 -9.87
N VAL A 1103 18.86 19.22 -10.76
CA VAL A 1103 17.71 20.02 -11.21
C VAL A 1103 16.44 19.53 -10.56
N ALA A 1104 15.89 18.40 -10.99
CA ALA A 1104 14.67 17.85 -10.46
C ALA A 1104 14.52 16.38 -10.86
N GLY A 1105 13.79 15.59 -10.08
CA GLY A 1105 13.54 14.18 -10.38
C GLY A 1105 12.23 13.67 -9.80
N ASN A 1106 11.69 12.61 -10.41
CA ASN A 1106 10.51 11.90 -9.91
C ASN A 1106 10.90 11.01 -8.75
N ILE A 1107 10.18 11.09 -7.64
CA ILE A 1107 10.41 10.20 -6.50
C ILE A 1107 9.86 8.80 -6.80
N TYR A 1108 10.54 7.76 -6.29
CA TYR A 1108 10.21 6.35 -6.49
C TYR A 1108 10.16 5.89 -7.96
N TYR A 1109 10.86 6.58 -8.87
CA TYR A 1109 10.87 6.24 -10.28
C TYR A 1109 11.36 4.80 -10.52
N LYS A 1110 10.53 3.99 -11.20
CA LYS A 1110 10.72 2.55 -11.46
C LYS A 1110 10.72 1.65 -10.21
N PHE A 1111 10.29 2.14 -9.06
CA PHE A 1111 10.09 1.29 -7.88
C PHE A 1111 8.78 0.51 -8.02
N PRO A 1112 8.67 -0.73 -7.51
CA PRO A 1112 7.40 -1.42 -7.42
C PRO A 1112 6.42 -0.62 -6.56
N GLU A 1113 5.12 -0.79 -6.74
CA GLU A 1113 4.15 -0.09 -5.92
C GLU A 1113 4.30 -0.45 -4.43
N HIS A 1114 4.48 0.57 -3.58
CA HIS A 1114 4.51 0.47 -2.13
C HIS A 1114 3.98 1.78 -1.51
N HIS A 1115 3.98 1.90 -0.19
CA HIS A 1115 3.41 3.07 0.47
C HIS A 1115 4.33 4.29 0.55
N GLY A 1116 5.60 4.16 0.17
CA GLY A 1116 6.57 5.24 0.30
C GLY A 1116 7.06 5.50 1.73
N TYR A 1117 7.96 6.46 1.84
CA TYR A 1117 8.42 7.03 3.11
C TYR A 1117 7.21 7.62 3.83
N PHE A 1118 6.84 7.06 5.00
CA PHE A 1118 5.68 7.50 5.79
C PHE A 1118 4.35 7.63 5.02
N GLY A 1119 4.08 6.73 4.07
CA GLY A 1119 2.80 6.75 3.34
C GLY A 1119 2.72 7.79 2.22
N THR A 1120 3.80 8.52 1.93
CA THR A 1120 3.81 9.71 1.06
C THR A 1120 3.36 9.49 -0.39
N ILE A 1121 3.40 8.25 -0.89
CA ILE A 1121 2.91 7.87 -2.23
C ILE A 1121 1.37 7.84 -2.27
N ASN A 1122 0.73 7.65 -1.12
CA ASN A 1122 -0.71 7.34 -1.00
C ASN A 1122 -1.48 8.42 -0.23
N ILE A 1123 -0.91 9.61 -0.08
CA ILE A 1123 -1.57 10.75 0.56
C ILE A 1123 -1.53 11.98 -0.36
N ILE A 1124 -2.52 12.86 -0.21
CA ILE A 1124 -2.52 14.15 -0.91
C ILE A 1124 -1.48 15.04 -0.22
N ARG A 1125 -0.59 15.66 -1.00
CA ARG A 1125 0.44 16.52 -0.43
C ARG A 1125 0.93 17.58 -1.40
N ASN A 1126 1.65 18.56 -0.88
CA ASN A 1126 2.32 19.55 -1.70
C ASN A 1126 3.69 19.04 -2.16
N PHE A 1127 4.03 19.37 -3.40
CA PHE A 1127 5.36 19.22 -3.99
C PHE A 1127 5.80 20.54 -4.61
N SER A 1128 7.08 20.62 -4.97
CA SER A 1128 7.61 21.81 -5.62
C SER A 1128 7.27 21.84 -7.11
N ALA A 1129 7.10 20.66 -7.72
CA ALA A 1129 6.59 20.51 -9.07
C ALA A 1129 5.82 19.19 -9.24
N VAL A 1130 5.02 19.13 -10.29
CA VAL A 1130 4.37 17.93 -10.83
C VAL A 1130 4.61 17.87 -12.34
N THR A 1131 4.47 16.70 -12.95
CA THR A 1131 4.78 16.56 -14.38
C THR A 1131 3.62 16.94 -15.30
N ALA A 1132 3.92 17.60 -16.42
CA ALA A 1132 2.94 17.88 -17.47
C ALA A 1132 2.50 16.64 -18.27
N ALA A 1133 3.02 15.44 -17.96
CA ALA A 1133 2.46 14.20 -18.51
C ALA A 1133 1.00 13.98 -18.09
N CYS A 1134 0.59 14.51 -16.93
CA CYS A 1134 -0.81 14.69 -16.52
C CYS A 1134 -0.90 15.80 -15.45
N MET A 1135 -1.14 17.04 -15.86
CA MET A 1135 -1.20 18.22 -14.99
C MET A 1135 -2.42 19.08 -15.27
N LEU A 1136 -3.21 19.38 -14.23
CA LEU A 1136 -4.37 20.27 -14.30
C LEU A 1136 -4.01 21.65 -13.72
N THR A 1137 -4.37 22.73 -14.42
CA THR A 1137 -4.16 24.11 -13.96
C THR A 1137 -5.27 25.04 -14.45
N LYS A 1138 -5.45 26.19 -13.81
CA LYS A 1138 -6.36 27.25 -14.27
C LYS A 1138 -5.76 27.95 -15.48
N LYS A 1139 -6.55 28.17 -16.53
CA LYS A 1139 -6.10 28.88 -17.73
C LYS A 1139 -5.58 30.28 -17.38
N SER A 1140 -6.30 31.00 -16.51
CA SER A 1140 -5.92 32.36 -16.09
C SER A 1140 -4.55 32.41 -15.40
N LEU A 1141 -4.21 31.39 -14.60
CA LEU A 1141 -2.89 31.31 -13.94
C LEU A 1141 -1.80 30.94 -14.92
N PHE A 1142 -2.10 30.05 -15.89
CA PHE A 1142 -1.18 29.71 -16.95
C PHE A 1142 -0.78 30.94 -17.77
N GLU A 1143 -1.75 31.78 -18.11
CA GLU A 1143 -1.52 33.04 -18.82
C GLU A 1143 -0.80 34.07 -17.94
N GLU A 1144 -1.15 34.19 -16.65
CA GLU A 1144 -0.54 35.15 -15.72
C GLU A 1144 0.97 34.97 -15.60
N VAL A 1145 1.44 33.72 -15.51
CA VAL A 1145 2.88 33.43 -15.36
C VAL A 1145 3.62 33.26 -16.71
N GLY A 1146 2.95 33.56 -17.82
CA GLY A 1146 3.53 33.50 -19.17
C GLY A 1146 3.71 32.09 -19.74
N GLY A 1147 2.93 31.11 -19.28
CA GLY A 1147 2.91 29.75 -19.80
C GLY A 1147 4.23 28.99 -19.68
N PHE A 1148 4.46 28.03 -20.59
CA PHE A 1148 5.71 27.30 -20.67
C PHE A 1148 6.79 28.11 -21.40
N ASP A 1149 8.05 28.03 -20.93
CA ASP A 1149 9.19 28.73 -21.55
C ASP A 1149 9.64 28.01 -22.84
N GLU A 1150 9.06 28.42 -23.97
CA GLU A 1150 9.34 27.80 -25.27
C GLU A 1150 10.72 28.16 -25.86
N VAL A 1151 11.41 29.14 -25.30
CA VAL A 1151 12.73 29.60 -25.78
C VAL A 1151 13.84 28.82 -25.10
N ASN A 1152 13.83 28.76 -23.77
CA ASN A 1152 14.91 28.17 -22.98
C ASN A 1152 14.65 26.73 -22.58
N LEU A 1153 13.38 26.30 -22.50
CA LEU A 1153 12.95 24.98 -22.07
C LEU A 1153 11.98 24.33 -23.09
N PRO A 1154 12.39 24.16 -24.35
CA PRO A 1154 11.50 23.64 -25.39
C PRO A 1154 11.04 22.20 -25.13
N ILE A 1155 11.77 21.41 -24.33
CA ILE A 1155 11.53 19.98 -24.18
C ILE A 1155 11.62 19.47 -22.74
N ALA A 1156 12.67 19.81 -21.99
CA ALA A 1156 12.86 19.33 -20.61
C ALA A 1156 12.58 20.44 -19.58
N PHE A 1157 12.15 20.05 -18.37
CA PHE A 1157 11.93 20.91 -17.21
C PHE A 1157 10.93 22.08 -17.38
N ASN A 1158 10.18 22.15 -18.49
CA ASN A 1158 9.16 23.17 -18.71
C ASN A 1158 8.04 23.13 -17.66
N ASP A 1159 7.65 21.93 -17.23
CA ASP A 1159 6.68 21.68 -16.16
C ASP A 1159 7.21 22.10 -14.80
N VAL A 1160 8.49 21.82 -14.51
CA VAL A 1160 9.19 22.28 -13.30
C VAL A 1160 9.27 23.80 -13.26
N ASP A 1161 9.74 24.46 -14.33
CA ASP A 1161 9.80 25.93 -14.41
C ASP A 1161 8.42 26.59 -14.28
N TYR A 1162 7.38 26.00 -14.87
CA TYR A 1162 6.00 26.47 -14.71
C TYR A 1162 5.54 26.39 -13.25
N CYS A 1163 5.75 25.24 -12.59
CA CYS A 1163 5.42 25.07 -11.18
C CYS A 1163 6.19 26.06 -10.29
N LEU A 1164 7.47 26.32 -10.59
CA LEU A 1164 8.29 27.28 -9.85
C LEU A 1164 7.81 28.73 -10.02
N LYS A 1165 7.39 29.14 -11.23
CA LYS A 1165 6.76 30.45 -11.46
C LYS A 1165 5.47 30.63 -10.65
N LEU A 1166 4.61 29.60 -10.61
CA LEU A 1166 3.40 29.62 -9.78
C LEU A 1166 3.74 29.75 -8.29
N ARG A 1167 4.77 29.03 -7.82
CA ARG A 1167 5.22 29.11 -6.42
C ARG A 1167 5.82 30.45 -6.05
N GLU A 1168 6.54 31.11 -6.97
CA GLU A 1168 7.06 32.47 -6.76
C GLU A 1168 5.91 33.48 -6.51
N LYS A 1169 4.73 33.20 -7.05
CA LYS A 1169 3.48 33.95 -6.80
C LYS A 1169 2.72 33.50 -5.54
N GLY A 1170 3.22 32.51 -4.81
CA GLY A 1170 2.60 31.98 -3.59
C GLY A 1170 1.58 30.86 -3.80
N TYR A 1171 1.45 30.31 -5.00
CA TYR A 1171 0.54 29.19 -5.25
C TYR A 1171 1.12 27.84 -4.82
N LEU A 1172 0.23 26.98 -4.33
CA LEU A 1172 0.52 25.59 -4.00
C LEU A 1172 0.45 24.69 -5.23
N ILE A 1173 1.36 23.72 -5.30
CA ILE A 1173 1.32 22.63 -6.27
C ILE A 1173 0.91 21.37 -5.49
N VAL A 1174 -0.15 20.70 -5.95
CA VAL A 1174 -0.77 19.58 -5.23
C VAL A 1174 -0.58 18.29 -6.02
N TYR A 1175 -0.16 17.23 -5.34
CA TYR A 1175 -0.20 15.87 -5.84
C TYR A 1175 -1.41 15.14 -5.24
N THR A 1176 -2.19 14.45 -6.08
CA THR A 1176 -3.30 13.59 -5.61
C THR A 1176 -3.09 12.14 -6.04
N PRO A 1177 -3.11 11.17 -5.09
CA PRO A 1177 -3.00 9.74 -5.42
C PRO A 1177 -4.32 9.15 -5.94
N TYR A 1178 -5.39 9.95 -5.98
CA TYR A 1178 -6.74 9.52 -6.41
C TYR A 1178 -7.00 9.72 -7.90
N ALA A 1179 -6.08 10.38 -8.62
CA ALA A 1179 -6.04 10.38 -10.07
C ALA A 1179 -4.90 9.46 -10.52
N VAL A 1180 -5.22 8.27 -11.03
CA VAL A 1180 -4.24 7.26 -11.43
C VAL A 1180 -4.36 6.98 -12.91
N LEU A 1181 -3.22 7.03 -13.62
CA LEU A 1181 -3.10 6.72 -15.03
C LEU A 1181 -1.86 5.85 -15.28
N TYR A 1182 -1.93 5.00 -16.31
CA TYR A 1182 -0.70 4.46 -16.91
C TYR A 1182 -0.02 5.54 -17.73
N HIS A 1183 1.31 5.57 -17.70
CA HIS A 1183 2.13 6.34 -18.61
C HIS A 1183 3.18 5.40 -19.22
N HIS A 1184 3.11 5.21 -20.54
CA HIS A 1184 3.96 4.23 -21.22
C HIS A 1184 5.40 4.73 -21.46
N GLU A 1185 5.62 6.04 -21.37
CA GLU A 1185 6.87 6.81 -21.47
C GLU A 1185 7.76 6.51 -22.69
N SER A 1186 8.17 7.57 -23.39
CA SER A 1186 9.12 7.50 -24.52
C SER A 1186 8.66 6.65 -25.72
N LEU A 1187 7.41 6.17 -25.76
CA LEU A 1187 6.87 5.43 -26.90
C LEU A 1187 6.82 6.28 -28.17
N SER A 1188 6.50 7.57 -28.07
CA SER A 1188 6.41 8.49 -29.22
C SER A 1188 7.71 9.24 -29.51
N ARG A 1189 8.41 9.73 -28.46
CA ARG A 1189 9.57 10.63 -28.53
C ARG A 1189 10.96 9.94 -28.64
N GLY A 1190 11.12 8.71 -28.17
CA GLY A 1190 12.42 8.03 -28.04
C GLY A 1190 13.33 8.61 -26.93
N HIS A 1191 14.48 8.00 -26.69
CA HIS A 1191 15.44 8.42 -25.64
C HIS A 1191 16.39 9.55 -26.11
N GLU A 1192 17.15 10.14 -25.17
CA GLU A 1192 18.13 11.23 -25.38
C GLU A 1192 19.47 10.70 -25.95
N ASP A 1193 19.39 10.03 -27.10
CA ASP A 1193 20.49 9.17 -27.58
C ASP A 1193 21.37 9.82 -28.67
N THR A 1194 21.04 11.04 -29.13
CA THR A 1194 21.84 11.76 -30.14
C THR A 1194 22.65 12.90 -29.52
N PRO A 1195 23.82 13.26 -30.08
CA PRO A 1195 24.64 14.37 -29.57
C PRO A 1195 23.88 15.69 -29.47
N GLU A 1196 23.04 16.01 -30.45
CA GLU A 1196 22.25 17.25 -30.49
C GLU A 1196 21.20 17.28 -29.38
N LYS A 1197 20.59 16.11 -29.10
CA LYS A 1197 19.61 15.93 -28.02
C LYS A 1197 20.26 16.14 -26.65
N GLN A 1198 21.43 15.54 -26.44
CA GLN A 1198 22.23 15.69 -25.22
C GLN A 1198 22.72 17.14 -25.03
N GLU A 1199 23.21 17.79 -26.09
CA GLU A 1199 23.64 19.19 -26.03
C GLU A 1199 22.49 20.12 -25.65
N ARG A 1200 21.31 19.96 -26.28
CA ARG A 1200 20.10 20.69 -25.89
C ARG A 1200 19.78 20.47 -24.41
N PHE A 1201 19.73 19.21 -23.96
CA PHE A 1201 19.38 18.89 -22.58
C PHE A 1201 20.35 19.56 -21.58
N LEU A 1202 21.66 19.56 -21.87
CA LEU A 1202 22.65 20.26 -21.05
C LEU A 1202 22.45 21.79 -21.02
N ARG A 1203 22.00 22.40 -22.12
CA ARG A 1203 21.61 23.82 -22.15
C ARG A 1203 20.41 24.09 -21.25
N GLU A 1204 19.38 23.25 -21.30
CA GLU A 1204 18.19 23.34 -20.44
C GLU A 1204 18.58 23.18 -18.95
N VAL A 1205 19.45 22.22 -18.62
CA VAL A 1205 20.03 22.06 -17.27
C VAL A 1205 20.75 23.33 -16.81
N LYS A 1206 21.62 23.90 -17.67
CA LYS A 1206 22.37 25.12 -17.34
C LYS A 1206 21.43 26.29 -17.08
N TYR A 1207 20.38 26.45 -17.90
CA TYR A 1207 19.38 27.49 -17.70
C TYR A 1207 18.63 27.31 -16.37
N MET A 1208 18.16 26.10 -16.04
CA MET A 1208 17.49 25.82 -14.77
C MET A 1208 18.38 26.12 -13.57
N ARG A 1209 19.66 25.72 -13.60
CA ARG A 1209 20.62 26.03 -12.52
C ARG A 1209 20.91 27.52 -12.41
N MET A 1210 21.01 28.24 -13.53
CA MET A 1210 21.23 29.68 -13.55
C MET A 1210 20.03 30.45 -12.98
N LYS A 1211 18.80 30.09 -13.38
CA LYS A 1211 17.58 30.79 -13.01
C LYS A 1211 17.09 30.42 -11.60
N TRP A 1212 17.09 29.13 -11.28
CA TRP A 1212 16.41 28.58 -10.09
C TRP A 1212 17.35 27.98 -9.04
N GLY A 1213 18.68 28.06 -9.23
CA GLY A 1213 19.68 27.34 -8.42
C GLY A 1213 19.46 27.35 -6.90
N GLN A 1214 19.15 28.52 -6.32
CA GLN A 1214 18.90 28.65 -4.88
C GLN A 1214 17.70 27.82 -4.41
N ILE A 1215 16.61 27.79 -5.18
CA ILE A 1215 15.40 27.04 -4.85
C ILE A 1215 15.62 25.54 -5.11
N LEU A 1216 16.34 25.20 -6.19
CA LEU A 1216 16.71 23.81 -6.49
C LEU A 1216 17.54 23.19 -5.36
N ASP A 1217 18.35 24.01 -4.68
CA ASP A 1217 19.18 23.58 -3.56
C ASP A 1217 18.41 23.57 -2.21
N ASN A 1218 17.18 24.07 -2.15
CA ASN A 1218 16.39 24.17 -0.91
C ASN A 1218 14.90 23.87 -1.16
N ASP A 1219 14.59 22.66 -1.61
CA ASP A 1219 13.19 22.22 -1.77
C ASP A 1219 12.48 22.15 -0.41
N PRO A 1220 11.45 22.98 -0.14
CA PRO A 1220 10.77 23.00 1.16
C PRO A 1220 9.97 21.73 1.43
N TYR A 1221 9.60 20.97 0.40
CA TYR A 1221 8.83 19.73 0.59
C TYR A 1221 9.70 18.48 0.66
N TYR A 1222 11.03 18.66 0.77
CA TYR A 1222 12.00 17.58 0.91
C TYR A 1222 13.03 17.91 2.00
N ASN A 1223 13.06 17.10 3.07
CA ASN A 1223 13.92 17.37 4.23
C ASN A 1223 15.42 17.31 3.84
N PRO A 1224 16.26 18.25 4.30
CA PRO A 1224 17.70 18.29 3.97
C PRO A 1224 18.51 17.11 4.51
N ASN A 1225 17.98 16.36 5.48
CA ASN A 1225 18.55 15.13 6.01
C ASN A 1225 18.28 13.90 5.13
N LEU A 1226 17.58 14.07 4.00
CA LEU A 1226 17.33 13.02 3.01
C LEU A 1226 18.23 13.22 1.78
N THR A 1227 18.63 12.12 1.15
CA THR A 1227 19.55 12.18 0.01
C THR A 1227 18.89 12.81 -1.22
N ARG A 1228 19.67 13.56 -2.00
CA ARG A 1228 19.27 14.04 -3.34
C ARG A 1228 19.97 13.28 -4.47
N GLU A 1229 20.65 12.19 -4.14
CA GLU A 1229 21.28 11.29 -5.12
C GLU A 1229 20.39 10.14 -5.57
N ARG A 1230 19.46 9.73 -4.70
CA ARG A 1230 18.59 8.58 -4.90
C ARG A 1230 17.15 8.98 -4.70
N GLU A 1231 16.26 8.35 -5.45
CA GLU A 1231 14.82 8.65 -5.51
C GLU A 1231 14.02 7.99 -4.37
N ASP A 1232 14.67 7.53 -3.30
CA ASP A 1232 14.12 6.57 -2.32
C ASP A 1232 13.92 7.09 -0.90
N PHE A 1233 14.15 8.39 -0.66
CA PHE A 1233 14.09 9.00 0.68
C PHE A 1233 15.08 8.36 1.68
N SER A 1234 16.19 7.80 1.22
CA SER A 1234 17.24 7.31 2.14
C SER A 1234 17.95 8.46 2.86
N ILE A 1235 18.47 8.18 4.06
CA ILE A 1235 19.11 9.17 4.93
C ILE A 1235 20.37 9.73 4.25
N ARG A 1236 20.51 11.05 4.30
CA ARG A 1236 21.70 11.76 3.85
C ARG A 1236 22.82 11.59 4.88
N VAL A 1237 23.65 10.57 4.66
CA VAL A 1237 24.90 10.39 5.43
C VAL A 1237 26.12 11.00 4.71
N PHE A 1238 25.97 11.39 3.43
CA PHE A 1238 27.00 11.98 2.57
C PHE A 1238 26.60 13.39 2.12
N ASN A 1239 27.57 14.29 1.91
CA ASN A 1239 27.29 15.65 1.42
C ASN A 1239 27.32 15.75 -0.09
#